data_AF-A0A7I7MQP1-F1
#
_entry.id   AF-A0A7I7MQP1-F1
#
_cell.length_a   1.000
_cell.length_b   1.000
_cell.length_c   1.000
_cell.angle_alpha   90.00
_cell.angle_beta   90.00
_cell.angle_gamma   90.00
#
_symmetry.space_group_name_H-M   'P 1'
#
loop_
_entity.id
_entity.type
_entity.pdbx_description
1 polymer ?
#
loop_
_entity_poly.entity_id
_entity_poly.type
_entity_poly.pdbx_seq_one_letter_code
_entity_poly.pdbx_strand_id
1 'polypeptide(L)'
;MTLTPEANKTVAEPPARAALTQEEAIASLGRYEYGWADSDVAGASAQRGLSEAVVRDISAKKNEPEWMLQNRLKALRIFERKPMPRWGANLDAIDFDNIKYFVRSTEKQAASWDELPEDIRNTYDRLGIPEAEKQRLVAGVAAQYECLAGDSLVWTANRGQVPIKEIGYGDRVFAYDEEAERFVVAPVKAAAQTDTRLTYAVTTTRRSIRATANHPMLVLRDERTKGRRRPRYARRWVTVGEIKAGDFIAVPRTVPDFGVAVELPTVAGLTAPAATSIDLMWLLGLYIGDGNIHLSTKTYRVQFAIPATDVELRAELTRVVKNLFGLRCIAADQYRVVVNSKALTEWIVALGFGGLSLTKRVPDWVYGLPVDQRLAFLGGWVDADGYVGPDESGSILLTCANEPLIGQARELAELAGLRAGGPWSFTQPYRHAPERMQIAWRLGISGDFERLGCRNPKRTERLGRRRYMHSSNGAQGMTIRAHGNDWLGFERVKAIEPHAVEPVYDIEVDGPHNFIAEGLVVHNSEVVYHQIREDLEKQGVIFLDTDTGLREHPDIFKQYFGSVIPAGDNKFSALNTAVWSGGSFIYVPPGVHVDIPLQAYFRINTENMGQFERTLIIADEGSYVHYVEGCLPAGELITTADGNLRPIESIRVGDFVTGHDGRPHRVTAVQMRDLNGELFSFTPMSPANRFSVTAEHPLLVVPRDEVRARKERSGWTAEVNSTKLRRAEPRWIAAKNVAEGDFLIYPKPKPIPHRTVLPPEFARLAGYYLAEGHACLTNGYESLIFSFHADEFEYVEDVRQACKSLYEKSGSVLIEEHKHSARVTVYTKAGYAAMRDNVGIGSSKKKLSDLVMRQDETFLRELVDAYVKGDGNVTRRGGVDWKRVHTTSRVWAFQLQSILARLGHYATVELRRPGGPGVIMGRNVVRKDIYQVQWTEGGHGARQVRDCGDYFAVPIKKRAVREAHEPVYNLDVEEPDSYLAYGFAVHNCTAPIYKSDSLHSAVVEIIVKPHARVRYTTIQNWSTNVYNLVTKRARAEAGATMEWIDGNIGSKVTMKYPSVWMTGEHAKGEVLSVAFAGEDQHQDTGAKMLHLAPNTSSNIVSKSVARGGGRTSYRGLVQVNKGAQGSRSSVKCDALLVDTISRSDTYPYVDIREDDVTMGHEATVSKVSENQLFYLMSRGLTEDEAMAMVVRGFVEPIAKELPMEYALELNRLIELQMEGAVG
;
A
#
# COMPACT_ATOMS: atom_id res chain seq x y z
N MET A 1 -10.35 -9.71 -69.83
CA MET A 1 -11.65 -9.06 -70.08
C MET A 1 -11.68 -7.79 -69.24
N THR A 2 -11.93 -6.55 -69.67
CA THR A 2 -12.26 -5.85 -70.94
C THR A 2 -13.40 -4.86 -70.61
N LEU A 3 -13.13 -3.55 -70.75
CA LEU A 3 -14.14 -2.48 -70.92
C LEU A 3 -15.00 -2.16 -69.65
N THR A 4 -15.45 -0.92 -69.38
CA THR A 4 -15.30 0.40 -70.04
C THR A 4 -15.43 1.54 -68.99
N PRO A 5 -15.04 2.79 -69.26
CA PRO A 5 -14.98 3.86 -68.25
C PRO A 5 -16.07 4.95 -68.35
N GLU A 6 -16.51 5.45 -67.20
CA GLU A 6 -17.28 6.69 -66.98
C GLU A 6 -16.92 7.26 -65.60
N ALA A 7 -16.99 8.56 -65.30
CA ALA A 7 -16.95 9.75 -66.16
C ALA A 7 -16.40 10.92 -65.30
N ASN A 8 -15.58 11.80 -65.87
CA ASN A 8 -14.90 12.83 -65.08
C ASN A 8 -15.79 14.07 -64.88
N LYS A 9 -16.10 14.43 -63.62
CA LYS A 9 -16.76 15.68 -63.25
C LYS A 9 -16.11 16.30 -62.01
N THR A 10 -15.55 17.49 -62.19
CA THR A 10 -15.26 18.42 -61.09
C THR A 10 -16.56 18.88 -60.43
N VAL A 11 -16.54 19.01 -59.11
CA VAL A 11 -17.64 19.55 -58.30
C VAL A 11 -17.06 20.67 -57.43
N ALA A 12 -17.82 21.75 -57.26
CA ALA A 12 -17.31 23.03 -56.76
C ALA A 12 -17.10 23.08 -55.24
N GLU A 13 -16.31 24.06 -54.81
CA GLU A 13 -16.16 24.45 -53.41
C GLU A 13 -17.49 24.93 -52.81
N PRO A 14 -17.79 24.64 -51.53
CA PRO A 14 -18.89 25.27 -50.82
C PRO A 14 -18.63 26.77 -50.63
N PRO A 15 -19.67 27.63 -50.67
CA PRO A 15 -19.48 29.07 -50.50
C PRO A 15 -18.98 29.42 -49.09
N ALA A 16 -18.10 30.41 -49.01
CA ALA A 16 -17.63 30.96 -47.74
C ALA A 16 -18.83 31.45 -46.89
N ARG A 17 -18.94 30.94 -45.65
CA ARG A 17 -19.82 31.56 -44.66
C ARG A 17 -19.27 32.94 -44.30
N ALA A 18 -20.15 33.94 -44.25
CA ALA A 18 -19.77 35.28 -43.82
C ALA A 18 -19.18 35.23 -42.40
N ALA A 19 -18.15 36.04 -42.15
CA ALA A 19 -17.61 36.22 -40.81
C ALA A 19 -18.68 36.85 -39.91
N LEU A 20 -18.91 36.26 -38.74
CA LEU A 20 -19.76 36.84 -37.70
C LEU A 20 -19.14 38.16 -37.24
N THR A 21 -19.97 39.17 -36.97
CA THR A 21 -19.50 40.39 -36.33
C THR A 21 -19.02 40.10 -34.91
N GLN A 22 -18.16 40.95 -34.34
CA GLN A 22 -17.59 40.71 -33.01
C GLN A 22 -18.68 40.66 -31.92
N GLU A 23 -19.77 41.40 -32.07
CA GLU A 23 -20.93 41.36 -31.17
C GLU A 23 -21.76 40.07 -31.33
N GLU A 24 -21.94 39.57 -32.56
CA GLU A 24 -22.58 38.26 -32.80
C GLU A 24 -21.71 37.10 -32.32
N ALA A 25 -20.39 37.20 -32.45
CA ALA A 25 -19.45 36.22 -31.91
C ALA A 25 -19.55 36.17 -30.38
N ILE A 26 -19.52 37.33 -29.70
CA ILE A 26 -19.72 37.43 -28.24
C ILE A 26 -21.12 36.92 -27.83
N ALA A 27 -22.17 37.23 -28.59
CA ALA A 27 -23.52 36.72 -28.32
C ALA A 27 -23.62 35.19 -28.52
N SER A 28 -22.87 34.61 -29.47
CA SER A 28 -22.81 33.16 -29.69
C SER A 28 -21.99 32.41 -28.63
N LEU A 29 -20.95 33.05 -28.08
CA LEU A 29 -20.23 32.59 -26.89
C LEU A 29 -21.10 32.69 -25.61
N GLY A 30 -22.14 33.53 -25.62
CA GLY A 30 -23.01 33.81 -24.48
C GLY A 30 -24.00 32.71 -24.07
N ARG A 31 -24.03 31.52 -24.71
CA ARG A 31 -24.92 30.41 -24.33
C ARG A 31 -24.27 29.02 -24.46
N TYR A 32 -23.44 28.65 -23.50
CA TYR A 32 -23.01 27.26 -23.33
C TYR A 32 -23.99 26.52 -22.42
N GLU A 33 -24.93 25.76 -23.02
CA GLU A 33 -26.10 25.18 -22.35
C GLU A 33 -25.81 23.96 -21.46
N TYR A 34 -25.02 24.10 -20.39
CA TYR A 34 -25.05 23.13 -19.27
C TYR A 34 -24.95 23.81 -17.90
N GLY A 35 -26.09 23.82 -17.21
CA GLY A 35 -26.23 24.16 -15.80
C GLY A 35 -27.37 23.34 -15.19
N TRP A 36 -27.14 22.77 -14.01
CA TRP A 36 -28.12 21.98 -13.27
C TRP A 36 -28.31 22.60 -11.89
N ALA A 37 -29.53 23.04 -11.57
CA ALA A 37 -29.90 23.33 -10.20
C ALA A 37 -30.45 22.05 -9.57
N ASP A 38 -29.85 21.58 -8.47
CA ASP A 38 -30.27 20.34 -7.80
C ASP A 38 -31.76 20.38 -7.39
N SER A 39 -32.52 19.35 -7.79
CA SER A 39 -33.86 19.09 -7.26
C SER A 39 -33.74 18.50 -5.85
N ASP A 40 -33.45 19.38 -4.90
CA ASP A 40 -33.09 19.05 -3.53
C ASP A 40 -34.20 18.31 -2.78
N VAL A 41 -33.84 17.37 -1.90
CA VAL A 41 -34.78 16.66 -1.01
C VAL A 41 -34.27 16.64 0.43
N ALA A 42 -32.98 16.43 0.65
CA ALA A 42 -32.35 16.65 1.95
C ALA A 42 -32.25 18.15 2.26
N GLY A 43 -31.66 18.92 1.35
CA GLY A 43 -31.55 20.38 1.44
C GLY A 43 -32.84 21.14 1.13
N ALA A 44 -33.89 20.47 0.64
CA ALA A 44 -35.24 21.06 0.69
C ALA A 44 -35.77 21.24 2.13
N SER A 45 -35.16 20.57 3.12
CA SER A 45 -35.36 20.84 4.54
C SER A 45 -34.35 21.83 5.15
N ALA A 46 -33.27 22.15 4.44
CA ALA A 46 -32.28 23.13 4.85
C ALA A 46 -32.68 24.51 4.30
N GLN A 47 -33.08 25.41 5.20
CA GLN A 47 -33.38 26.79 4.82
C GLN A 47 -32.11 27.44 4.24
N ARG A 48 -32.23 28.06 3.05
CA ARG A 48 -31.18 28.94 2.51
C ARG A 48 -31.18 30.26 3.25
N GLY A 49 -30.01 30.89 3.31
CA GLY A 49 -29.81 32.15 4.02
C GLY A 49 -29.72 31.97 5.52
N LEU A 50 -29.26 33.01 6.20
CA LEU A 50 -28.96 32.96 7.62
C LEU A 50 -30.11 33.55 8.44
N SER A 51 -30.64 32.80 9.41
CA SER A 51 -31.73 33.27 10.27
C SER A 51 -31.68 32.71 11.69
N GLU A 52 -32.42 33.32 12.62
CA GLU A 52 -32.60 32.79 13.98
C GLU A 52 -33.27 31.40 13.98
N ALA A 53 -34.15 31.12 13.01
CA ALA A 53 -34.77 29.81 12.85
C ALA A 53 -33.72 28.74 12.48
N VAL A 54 -32.82 29.05 11.53
CA VAL A 54 -31.68 28.18 11.18
C VAL A 54 -30.80 27.93 12.40
N VAL A 55 -30.39 28.99 13.11
CA VAL A 55 -29.49 28.85 14.28
C VAL A 55 -30.11 28.00 15.39
N ARG A 56 -31.42 28.12 15.64
CA ARG A 56 -32.14 27.27 16.61
C ARG A 56 -32.25 25.82 16.15
N ASP A 57 -32.53 25.60 14.86
CA ASP A 57 -32.58 24.26 14.26
C ASP A 57 -31.23 23.54 14.32
N ILE A 58 -30.11 24.23 14.02
CA ILE A 58 -28.74 23.70 14.18
C ILE A 58 -28.51 23.21 15.61
N SER A 59 -28.77 24.07 16.59
CA SER A 59 -28.48 23.79 18.00
C SER A 59 -29.36 22.65 18.56
N ALA A 60 -30.64 22.62 18.19
CA ALA A 60 -31.55 21.53 18.53
C ALA A 60 -31.17 20.21 17.85
N LYS A 61 -30.69 20.24 16.59
CA LYS A 61 -30.18 19.06 15.88
C LYS A 61 -28.87 18.53 16.47
N LYS A 62 -27.99 19.40 16.96
CA LYS A 62 -26.75 19.03 17.65
C LYS A 62 -26.95 18.64 19.12
N ASN A 63 -28.15 18.80 19.68
CA ASN A 63 -28.46 18.56 21.10
C ASN A 63 -27.52 19.36 22.05
N GLU A 64 -27.24 20.61 21.69
CA GLU A 64 -26.31 21.48 22.40
C GLU A 64 -26.86 21.97 23.75
N PRO A 65 -25.99 22.27 24.73
CA PRO A 65 -26.41 22.96 25.95
C PRO A 65 -26.85 24.40 25.67
N GLU A 66 -27.87 24.89 26.38
CA GLU A 66 -28.49 26.21 26.19
C GLU A 66 -27.50 27.39 26.10
N TRP A 67 -26.37 27.34 26.82
CA TRP A 67 -25.35 28.40 26.75
C TRP A 67 -24.71 28.52 25.36
N MET A 68 -24.60 27.41 24.61
CA MET A 68 -24.08 27.40 23.24
C MET A 68 -25.12 27.94 22.26
N LEU A 69 -26.41 27.58 22.41
CA LEU A 69 -27.51 28.19 21.64
C LEU A 69 -27.50 29.72 21.80
N GLN A 70 -27.44 30.22 23.03
CA GLN A 70 -27.38 31.66 23.31
C GLN A 70 -26.12 32.32 22.71
N ASN A 71 -25.00 31.60 22.65
CA ASN A 71 -23.79 32.06 21.99
C ASN A 71 -23.94 32.13 20.45
N ARG A 72 -24.53 31.10 19.81
CA ARG A 72 -24.85 31.11 18.36
C ARG A 72 -25.80 32.27 18.01
N LEU A 73 -26.87 32.47 18.81
CA LEU A 73 -27.83 33.56 18.64
C LEU A 73 -27.22 34.95 18.89
N LYS A 74 -26.21 35.06 19.75
CA LYS A 74 -25.42 36.28 19.93
C LYS A 74 -24.51 36.54 18.73
N ALA A 75 -23.91 35.49 18.17
CA ALA A 75 -23.04 35.56 17.00
C ALA A 75 -23.80 36.01 15.74
N LEU A 76 -25.01 35.49 15.50
CA LEU A 76 -25.92 35.93 14.44
C LEU A 76 -26.13 37.46 14.43
N ARG A 77 -26.57 38.01 15.57
CA ARG A 77 -26.81 39.46 15.76
C ARG A 77 -25.54 40.31 15.61
N ILE A 78 -24.35 39.71 15.74
CA ILE A 78 -23.07 40.37 15.46
C ILE A 78 -22.74 40.31 13.96
N PHE A 79 -23.00 39.19 13.29
CA PHE A 79 -22.82 39.05 11.84
C PHE A 79 -23.69 40.03 11.06
N GLU A 80 -24.98 40.13 11.39
CA GLU A 80 -25.95 41.06 10.76
C GLU A 80 -25.48 42.53 10.88
N ARG A 81 -24.99 42.91 12.08
CA ARG A 81 -24.60 44.29 12.40
C ARG A 81 -23.21 44.68 11.87
N LYS A 82 -22.30 43.73 11.61
CA LYS A 82 -20.96 44.03 11.05
C LYS A 82 -21.06 44.23 9.53
N PRO A 83 -20.56 45.36 8.97
CA PRO A 83 -20.45 45.53 7.52
C PRO A 83 -19.41 44.56 6.93
N MET A 84 -19.47 44.33 5.62
CA MET A 84 -18.41 43.65 4.88
C MET A 84 -17.09 44.44 4.96
N PRO A 85 -15.92 43.77 5.05
CA PRO A 85 -14.64 44.45 5.12
C PRO A 85 -14.30 45.07 3.76
N ARG A 86 -14.04 46.38 3.73
CA ARG A 86 -13.57 47.11 2.55
C ARG A 86 -12.04 47.09 2.40
N TRP A 87 -11.40 46.00 2.79
CA TRP A 87 -9.95 45.83 2.81
C TRP A 87 -9.57 44.36 2.60
N GLY A 88 -8.43 44.12 1.94
CA GLY A 88 -8.01 42.79 1.51
C GLY A 88 -8.36 42.52 0.06
N ALA A 89 -8.78 41.29 -0.23
CA ALA A 89 -9.37 40.91 -1.51
C ALA A 89 -10.81 41.42 -1.67
N ASN A 90 -11.34 41.36 -2.90
CA ASN A 90 -12.73 41.76 -3.16
C ASN A 90 -13.71 40.65 -2.72
N LEU A 91 -14.64 41.00 -1.83
CA LEU A 91 -15.68 40.10 -1.29
C LEU A 91 -17.11 40.55 -1.63
N ASP A 92 -17.29 41.57 -2.48
CA ASP A 92 -18.61 42.16 -2.77
C ASP A 92 -19.54 41.21 -3.57
N ALA A 93 -19.00 40.13 -4.12
CA ALA A 93 -19.75 39.11 -4.87
C ALA A 93 -20.31 37.96 -3.99
N ILE A 94 -20.08 37.95 -2.68
CA ILE A 94 -20.55 36.88 -1.79
C ILE A 94 -22.03 37.09 -1.44
N ASP A 95 -22.90 36.29 -2.08
CA ASP A 95 -24.32 36.15 -1.72
C ASP A 95 -24.47 35.21 -0.51
N PHE A 96 -24.80 35.77 0.66
CA PHE A 96 -25.04 34.98 1.88
C PHE A 96 -26.47 34.41 1.96
N ASP A 97 -27.44 34.96 1.23
CA ASP A 97 -28.84 34.51 1.27
C ASP A 97 -29.06 33.25 0.42
N ASN A 98 -28.19 33.01 -0.56
CA ASN A 98 -28.16 31.78 -1.34
C ASN A 98 -27.38 30.62 -0.65
N ILE A 99 -26.62 30.89 0.41
CA ILE A 99 -25.78 29.88 1.08
C ILE A 99 -26.59 28.89 1.93
N LYS A 100 -26.19 27.61 1.89
CA LYS A 100 -26.64 26.54 2.80
C LYS A 100 -25.69 26.42 4.00
N TYR A 101 -26.26 26.29 5.21
CA TYR A 101 -25.50 26.43 6.46
C TYR A 101 -25.33 25.16 7.33
N PHE A 102 -26.19 24.13 7.24
CA PHE A 102 -26.08 22.93 8.10
C PHE A 102 -26.85 21.69 7.62
N VAL A 103 -26.34 20.48 7.96
CA VAL A 103 -26.93 19.14 7.77
C VAL A 103 -26.49 18.23 8.95
N ARG A 104 -27.24 17.15 9.28
CA ARG A 104 -27.04 16.30 10.49
C ARG A 104 -26.83 14.79 10.17
N SER A 105 -26.00 14.12 10.98
CA SER A 105 -25.89 12.64 11.14
C SER A 105 -26.25 12.17 12.58
N THR A 106 -26.30 10.87 12.88
CA THR A 106 -26.79 10.32 14.17
C THR A 106 -26.15 8.98 14.61
N GLU A 107 -25.87 8.84 15.92
CA GLU A 107 -24.83 7.94 16.48
C GLU A 107 -25.30 6.77 17.40
N LYS A 108 -24.42 5.77 17.63
CA LYS A 108 -23.87 5.45 18.99
C LYS A 108 -22.86 4.26 19.02
N GLN A 109 -21.81 4.38 19.86
CA GLN A 109 -20.74 3.39 20.08
C GLN A 109 -20.97 2.38 21.25
N ALA A 110 -20.11 1.35 21.33
CA ALA A 110 -19.97 0.36 22.41
C ALA A 110 -18.48 0.01 22.66
N ALA A 111 -18.10 -0.44 23.87
CA ALA A 111 -16.71 -0.38 24.35
C ALA A 111 -16.03 -1.74 24.63
N SER A 112 -16.69 -2.89 24.43
CA SER A 112 -16.04 -4.20 24.57
C SER A 112 -16.64 -5.29 23.67
N TRP A 113 -15.92 -6.40 23.49
CA TRP A 113 -16.40 -7.57 22.73
C TRP A 113 -17.71 -8.14 23.32
N ASP A 114 -17.91 -8.04 24.64
CA ASP A 114 -19.14 -8.51 25.30
C ASP A 114 -20.29 -7.49 25.27
N GLU A 115 -20.01 -6.23 24.93
CA GLU A 115 -21.02 -5.20 24.62
C GLU A 115 -21.42 -5.19 23.14
N LEU A 116 -20.63 -5.78 22.24
CA LEU A 116 -20.98 -5.87 20.81
C LEU A 116 -22.35 -6.57 20.64
N PRO A 117 -23.28 -5.99 19.85
CA PRO A 117 -24.55 -6.61 19.51
C PRO A 117 -24.42 -8.08 19.09
N GLU A 118 -25.38 -8.90 19.53
CA GLU A 118 -25.34 -10.36 19.42
C GLU A 118 -25.28 -10.83 17.95
N ASP A 119 -25.86 -10.07 17.03
CA ASP A 119 -25.82 -10.28 15.58
C ASP A 119 -24.44 -9.99 14.96
N ILE A 120 -23.66 -9.07 15.52
CA ILE A 120 -22.27 -8.79 15.10
C ILE A 120 -21.35 -9.94 15.55
N ARG A 121 -21.42 -10.37 16.82
CA ARG A 121 -20.68 -11.54 17.31
C ARG A 121 -20.99 -12.80 16.50
N ASN A 122 -22.28 -13.10 16.32
CA ASN A 122 -22.73 -14.20 15.46
C ASN A 122 -22.29 -14.07 13.99
N THR A 123 -22.02 -12.86 13.49
CA THR A 123 -21.51 -12.67 12.11
C THR A 123 -20.03 -13.04 12.03
N TYR A 124 -19.20 -12.62 12.99
CA TYR A 124 -17.78 -12.99 13.01
C TYR A 124 -17.55 -14.48 13.27
N ASP A 125 -18.30 -15.10 14.19
CA ASP A 125 -18.21 -16.55 14.44
C ASP A 125 -18.60 -17.38 13.20
N ARG A 126 -19.55 -16.87 12.38
CA ARG A 126 -19.97 -17.52 11.12
C ARG A 126 -19.05 -17.25 9.94
N LEU A 127 -18.11 -16.31 10.06
CA LEU A 127 -17.03 -16.09 9.09
C LEU A 127 -15.80 -16.98 9.35
N GLY A 128 -15.72 -17.64 10.51
CA GLY A 128 -14.67 -18.62 10.82
C GLY A 128 -13.29 -18.02 11.09
N ILE A 129 -13.27 -16.75 11.54
CA ILE A 129 -12.05 -16.00 11.86
C ILE A 129 -11.46 -16.54 13.20
N PRO A 130 -10.19 -16.97 13.24
CA PRO A 130 -9.51 -17.41 14.46
C PRO A 130 -9.56 -16.39 15.61
N GLU A 131 -9.62 -16.88 16.84
CA GLU A 131 -9.77 -16.05 18.05
C GLU A 131 -8.67 -14.98 18.23
N ALA A 132 -7.48 -15.23 17.69
CA ALA A 132 -6.37 -14.27 17.71
C ALA A 132 -6.58 -13.06 16.77
N GLU A 133 -7.28 -13.24 15.64
CA GLU A 133 -7.61 -12.12 14.73
C GLU A 133 -8.75 -11.26 15.28
N LYS A 134 -9.70 -11.86 16.02
CA LYS A 134 -10.74 -11.11 16.76
C LYS A 134 -10.13 -10.11 17.75
N GLN A 135 -9.04 -10.50 18.44
CA GLN A 135 -8.31 -9.61 19.35
C GLN A 135 -7.44 -8.60 18.61
N ARG A 136 -6.78 -8.99 17.50
CA ARG A 136 -5.94 -8.09 16.69
C ARG A 136 -6.71 -6.98 15.97
N LEU A 137 -7.99 -7.17 15.65
CA LEU A 137 -8.85 -6.14 15.07
C LEU A 137 -9.33 -5.08 16.08
N VAL A 138 -9.16 -5.32 17.38
CA VAL A 138 -9.39 -4.33 18.45
C VAL A 138 -8.08 -3.60 18.75
N ALA A 139 -6.99 -4.35 18.88
CA ALA A 139 -5.64 -3.84 19.12
C ALA A 139 -4.97 -3.30 17.83
N GLY A 140 -5.67 -2.33 17.18
CA GLY A 140 -5.30 -0.30 14.61
C GLY A 140 -3.97 0.34 14.09
N VAL A 141 -3.40 -0.15 12.97
CA VAL A 141 -2.01 0.19 12.59
C VAL A 141 -1.59 0.25 11.11
N ALA A 142 -0.71 1.22 10.79
CA ALA A 142 0.15 1.30 9.58
C ALA A 142 1.57 1.84 9.93
N ALA A 143 2.64 1.42 9.23
CA ALA A 143 4.04 1.51 9.72
C ALA A 143 4.99 2.45 8.98
N GLN A 144 5.97 2.99 9.71
CA GLN A 144 7.18 3.61 9.17
C GLN A 144 8.28 2.54 9.02
N TYR A 145 8.48 2.03 7.80
CA TYR A 145 9.27 0.80 7.58
C TYR A 145 10.78 0.90 7.91
N GLU A 146 11.25 -0.11 8.64
CA GLU A 146 12.65 -0.46 8.93
C GLU A 146 13.03 -1.69 8.08
N CYS A 147 14.19 -1.73 7.41
CA CYS A 147 14.37 -2.72 6.33
C CYS A 147 15.79 -3.28 6.13
N LEU A 148 15.87 -4.48 5.56
CA LEU A 148 17.09 -5.18 5.14
C LEU A 148 17.21 -5.26 3.61
N ALA A 149 18.43 -5.42 3.09
CA ALA A 149 18.66 -5.71 1.66
C ALA A 149 18.06 -7.08 1.29
N GLY A 150 17.44 -7.20 0.11
CA GLY A 150 16.64 -8.37 -0.27
C GLY A 150 17.36 -9.73 -0.34
N ASP A 151 18.69 -9.74 -0.48
CA ASP A 151 19.54 -10.94 -0.43
C ASP A 151 19.96 -11.36 0.98
N SER A 152 19.71 -10.54 2.02
CA SER A 152 20.05 -10.84 3.41
C SER A 152 19.43 -12.15 3.87
N LEU A 153 20.26 -13.07 4.37
CA LEU A 153 19.87 -14.44 4.70
C LEU A 153 19.26 -14.55 6.09
N VAL A 154 17.94 -14.73 6.16
CA VAL A 154 17.18 -14.94 7.40
C VAL A 154 17.17 -16.43 7.76
N TRP A 155 17.38 -16.73 9.04
CA TRP A 155 17.44 -18.12 9.51
C TRP A 155 16.03 -18.68 9.74
N THR A 156 15.65 -19.67 8.95
CA THR A 156 14.35 -20.35 9.02
C THR A 156 14.45 -21.77 9.58
N ALA A 157 13.42 -22.19 10.31
CA ALA A 157 13.29 -23.54 10.87
C ALA A 157 12.75 -24.58 9.86
N ASN A 158 12.27 -24.14 8.70
CA ASN A 158 11.64 -24.98 7.67
C ASN A 158 12.42 -25.05 6.35
N ARG A 159 13.21 -24.03 5.98
CA ARG A 159 13.87 -23.91 4.67
C ARG A 159 15.38 -23.58 4.73
N GLY A 160 15.99 -23.56 5.92
CA GLY A 160 17.40 -23.18 6.09
C GLY A 160 17.61 -21.67 6.14
N GLN A 161 18.73 -21.17 5.62
CA GLN A 161 18.97 -19.73 5.51
C GLN A 161 18.39 -19.22 4.19
N VAL A 162 17.40 -18.33 4.23
CA VAL A 162 16.58 -17.90 3.07
C VAL A 162 16.72 -16.39 2.87
N PRO A 163 16.91 -15.89 1.63
CA PRO A 163 16.89 -14.45 1.35
C PRO A 163 15.57 -13.82 1.81
N ILE A 164 15.61 -12.68 2.52
CA ILE A 164 14.40 -12.07 3.09
C ILE A 164 13.30 -11.78 2.05
N LYS A 165 13.66 -11.46 0.80
CA LYS A 165 12.72 -11.28 -0.33
C LYS A 165 11.94 -12.56 -0.72
N GLU A 166 12.37 -13.72 -0.26
CA GLU A 166 11.82 -15.05 -0.57
C GLU A 166 11.12 -15.70 0.65
N ILE A 167 11.00 -14.96 1.76
CA ILE A 167 10.16 -15.33 2.92
C ILE A 167 8.73 -14.84 2.71
N GLY A 168 7.75 -15.60 3.21
CA GLY A 168 6.34 -15.26 3.12
C GLY A 168 5.53 -15.69 4.35
N TYR A 169 4.23 -15.41 4.29
CA TYR A 169 3.26 -15.79 5.33
C TYR A 169 3.36 -17.28 5.70
N GLY A 170 3.51 -17.58 6.98
CA GLY A 170 3.55 -18.94 7.50
C GLY A 170 4.90 -19.65 7.45
N ASP A 171 5.96 -19.01 6.93
CA ASP A 171 7.34 -19.44 7.22
C ASP A 171 7.62 -19.38 8.73
N ARG A 172 8.68 -20.06 9.18
CA ARG A 172 9.08 -20.08 10.58
C ARG A 172 10.52 -19.61 10.73
N VAL A 173 10.74 -18.51 11.43
CA VAL A 173 12.07 -17.92 11.67
C VAL A 173 12.52 -18.16 13.10
N PHE A 174 13.83 -18.06 13.34
CA PHE A 174 14.35 -18.00 14.70
C PHE A 174 14.29 -16.56 15.24
N ALA A 175 13.72 -16.41 16.43
CA ALA A 175 13.53 -15.15 17.14
C ALA A 175 14.12 -15.24 18.55
N TYR A 176 14.60 -14.13 19.12
CA TYR A 176 15.10 -14.07 20.49
C TYR A 176 14.01 -13.61 21.46
N ASP A 177 13.58 -14.48 22.36
CA ASP A 177 12.67 -14.19 23.46
C ASP A 177 13.48 -13.51 24.59
N GLU A 178 13.29 -12.20 24.81
CA GLU A 178 14.00 -11.44 25.84
C GLU A 178 13.52 -11.76 27.27
N GLU A 179 12.30 -12.26 27.46
CA GLU A 179 11.77 -12.63 28.79
C GLU A 179 12.27 -14.01 29.24
N ALA A 180 12.25 -15.00 28.34
CA ALA A 180 12.81 -16.32 28.58
C ALA A 180 14.33 -16.40 28.30
N GLU A 181 14.95 -15.28 27.93
CA GLU A 181 16.34 -15.08 27.50
C GLU A 181 16.90 -16.12 26.49
N ARG A 182 16.07 -16.68 25.61
CA ARG A 182 16.42 -17.81 24.73
C ARG A 182 15.91 -17.60 23.31
N PHE A 183 16.45 -18.37 22.37
CA PHE A 183 15.86 -18.41 21.03
C PHE A 183 14.60 -19.28 21.02
N VAL A 184 13.63 -18.92 20.16
CA VAL A 184 12.38 -19.63 19.89
C VAL A 184 12.12 -19.68 18.38
N VAL A 185 11.14 -20.49 17.96
CA VAL A 185 10.72 -20.58 16.55
C VAL A 185 9.38 -19.87 16.40
N ALA A 186 9.38 -18.75 15.66
CA ALA A 186 8.24 -17.86 15.49
C ALA A 186 7.70 -17.91 14.04
N PRO A 187 6.37 -17.91 13.83
CA PRO A 187 5.80 -17.79 12.49
C PRO A 187 5.89 -16.36 11.93
N VAL A 188 6.06 -16.26 10.61
CA VAL A 188 6.01 -15.00 9.86
C VAL A 188 4.57 -14.64 9.53
N LYS A 189 4.15 -13.45 9.96
CA LYS A 189 2.80 -12.89 9.81
C LYS A 189 2.62 -12.04 8.54
N ALA A 190 3.68 -11.39 8.08
CA ALA A 190 3.70 -10.63 6.83
C ALA A 190 5.13 -10.59 6.27
N ALA A 191 5.26 -10.35 4.97
CA ALA A 191 6.54 -10.11 4.30
C ALA A 191 6.30 -9.12 3.16
N ALA A 192 7.14 -8.08 3.06
CA ALA A 192 6.97 -7.01 2.07
C ALA A 192 8.30 -6.55 1.49
N GLN A 193 8.32 -6.30 0.18
CA GLN A 193 9.24 -5.32 -0.39
C GLN A 193 8.69 -3.94 -0.06
N THR A 194 9.49 -3.11 0.58
CA THR A 194 9.03 -1.83 1.15
C THR A 194 9.42 -0.64 0.27
N ASP A 195 10.67 -0.58 -0.20
CA ASP A 195 11.19 0.57 -0.95
C ASP A 195 12.55 0.25 -1.64
N THR A 196 13.20 1.23 -2.28
CA THR A 196 14.62 1.19 -2.67
C THR A 196 15.40 2.25 -1.89
N ARG A 197 16.29 1.85 -0.99
CA ARG A 197 16.91 2.75 0.00
C ARG A 197 18.42 2.54 0.13
N LEU A 198 19.11 3.56 0.68
CA LEU A 198 20.52 3.47 1.03
C LEU A 198 20.72 2.48 2.19
N THR A 199 21.40 1.37 1.91
CA THR A 199 21.81 0.39 2.91
C THR A 199 23.21 0.69 3.44
N TYR A 200 23.47 0.20 4.65
CA TYR A 200 24.75 0.30 5.35
C TYR A 200 25.23 -1.12 5.67
N ALA A 201 26.48 -1.42 5.33
CA ALA A 201 27.12 -2.71 5.58
C ALA A 201 27.69 -2.77 7.00
N VAL A 202 26.97 -3.41 7.92
CA VAL A 202 27.39 -3.60 9.32
C VAL A 202 28.26 -4.84 9.43
N THR A 203 29.58 -4.67 9.58
CA THR A 203 30.54 -5.78 9.54
C THR A 203 31.13 -6.08 10.92
N THR A 204 30.97 -7.32 11.38
CA THR A 204 31.48 -7.81 12.68
C THR A 204 32.85 -8.49 12.54
N THR A 205 33.28 -9.18 13.61
CA THR A 205 34.42 -10.10 13.54
C THR A 205 34.23 -11.21 12.51
N ARG A 206 33.00 -11.72 12.28
CA ARG A 206 32.72 -12.89 11.42
C ARG A 206 31.56 -12.77 10.43
N ARG A 207 30.68 -11.78 10.59
CA ARG A 207 29.43 -11.60 9.83
C ARG A 207 29.40 -10.22 9.17
N SER A 208 28.53 -10.05 8.18
CA SER A 208 28.17 -8.75 7.61
C SER A 208 26.70 -8.77 7.22
N ILE A 209 25.98 -7.67 7.43
CA ILE A 209 24.56 -7.50 7.04
C ILE A 209 24.36 -6.14 6.39
N ARG A 210 23.39 -6.02 5.48
CA ARG A 210 23.05 -4.75 4.81
C ARG A 210 21.64 -4.32 5.19
N ALA A 211 21.52 -3.16 5.82
CA ALA A 211 20.28 -2.67 6.41
C ALA A 211 20.13 -1.14 6.23
N THR A 212 18.92 -0.61 6.31
CA THR A 212 18.69 0.84 6.29
C THR A 212 19.18 1.50 7.58
N ALA A 213 19.55 2.78 7.52
CA ALA A 213 20.10 3.51 8.68
C ALA A 213 19.19 3.50 9.93
N ASN A 214 17.86 3.44 9.73
CA ASN A 214 16.87 3.36 10.81
C ASN A 214 16.67 1.96 11.38
N HIS A 215 17.06 0.89 10.68
CA HIS A 215 16.76 -0.48 11.12
C HIS A 215 17.50 -0.82 12.43
N PRO A 216 16.82 -1.31 13.49
CA PRO A 216 17.40 -1.52 14.80
C PRO A 216 17.94 -2.94 15.01
N MET A 217 19.11 -3.00 15.63
CA MET A 217 19.79 -4.23 16.01
C MET A 217 19.95 -4.30 17.53
N LEU A 218 20.03 -5.50 18.10
CA LEU A 218 20.26 -5.67 19.54
C LEU A 218 21.75 -5.49 19.86
N VAL A 219 22.09 -4.39 20.54
CA VAL A 219 23.48 -3.96 20.83
C VAL A 219 23.73 -3.89 22.33
N LEU A 220 24.95 -4.25 22.74
CA LEU A 220 25.47 -4.07 24.10
C LEU A 220 26.34 -2.80 24.18
N ARG A 221 25.75 -1.68 24.59
CA ARG A 221 26.34 -0.32 24.59
C ARG A 221 26.90 0.03 25.98
N ASP A 222 27.99 0.81 26.04
CA ASP A 222 28.65 1.21 27.30
C ASP A 222 28.12 2.56 27.82
N GLU A 223 27.16 2.52 28.75
CA GLU A 223 26.49 3.66 29.38
C GLU A 223 27.37 4.34 30.46
N ARG A 224 28.67 4.53 30.17
CA ARG A 224 29.64 5.11 31.11
C ARG A 224 29.47 6.63 31.23
N THR A 225 29.13 7.10 32.43
CA THR A 225 29.18 8.53 32.78
C THR A 225 30.61 9.06 32.64
N LYS A 226 30.80 10.23 31.99
CA LYS A 226 32.10 10.87 31.82
C LYS A 226 32.86 10.94 33.16
N GLY A 227 34.09 10.41 33.18
CA GLY A 227 34.96 10.36 34.37
C GLY A 227 35.02 9.00 35.08
N ARG A 228 34.07 8.08 34.89
CA ARG A 228 34.13 6.73 35.50
C ARG A 228 35.04 5.79 34.69
N ARG A 229 36.02 5.15 35.36
CA ARG A 229 36.98 4.24 34.69
C ARG A 229 36.39 2.87 34.31
N ARG A 230 35.52 2.28 35.13
CA ARG A 230 34.92 0.94 34.88
C ARG A 230 33.74 1.01 33.89
N PRO A 231 33.68 0.16 32.84
CA PRO A 231 32.58 0.13 31.88
C PRO A 231 31.28 -0.41 32.48
N ARG A 232 30.14 0.12 32.02
CA ARG A 232 28.78 -0.31 32.43
C ARG A 232 27.98 -0.57 31.16
N TYR A 233 27.78 -1.84 30.84
CA TYR A 233 27.07 -2.24 29.63
C TYR A 233 25.56 -2.37 29.87
N ALA A 234 24.77 -2.16 28.81
CA ALA A 234 23.33 -2.40 28.78
C ALA A 234 22.91 -2.96 27.41
N ARG A 235 21.94 -3.90 27.38
CA ARG A 235 21.28 -4.34 26.14
C ARG A 235 20.33 -3.22 25.69
N ARG A 236 20.40 -2.83 24.42
CA ARG A 236 19.54 -1.83 23.78
C ARG A 236 19.29 -2.21 22.33
N TRP A 237 18.08 -1.99 21.85
CA TRP A 237 17.83 -1.86 20.41
C TRP A 237 18.40 -0.51 19.95
N VAL A 238 19.23 -0.53 18.90
CA VAL A 238 19.94 0.65 18.38
C VAL A 238 19.91 0.61 16.86
N THR A 239 19.50 1.71 16.25
CA THR A 239 19.43 1.87 14.78
C THR A 239 20.82 1.81 14.15
N VAL A 240 20.96 1.22 12.96
CA VAL A 240 22.26 1.00 12.30
C VAL A 240 23.10 2.29 12.16
N GLY A 241 22.45 3.44 11.94
CA GLY A 241 23.12 4.75 11.87
C GLY A 241 23.72 5.24 13.20
N GLU A 242 23.31 4.68 14.35
CA GLU A 242 23.85 5.03 15.67
C GLU A 242 24.96 4.09 16.18
N ILE A 243 25.03 2.86 15.68
CA ILE A 243 26.03 1.85 16.10
C ILE A 243 27.44 2.30 15.68
N LYS A 244 28.46 1.96 16.47
CA LYS A 244 29.85 2.43 16.24
C LYS A 244 30.85 1.29 16.21
N ALA A 245 31.93 1.48 15.44
CA ALA A 245 33.04 0.55 15.42
C ALA A 245 33.62 0.37 16.86
N GLY A 246 33.64 -0.87 17.34
CA GLY A 246 33.99 -1.21 18.71
C GLY A 246 32.83 -1.63 19.62
N ASP A 247 31.59 -1.29 19.28
CA ASP A 247 30.36 -1.79 19.93
C ASP A 247 30.18 -3.30 19.71
N PHE A 248 29.21 -3.89 20.40
CA PHE A 248 28.98 -5.34 20.47
C PHE A 248 27.54 -5.69 20.06
N ILE A 249 27.35 -6.31 18.89
CA ILE A 249 26.02 -6.75 18.38
C ILE A 249 25.73 -8.17 18.83
N ALA A 250 24.46 -8.45 19.16
CA ALA A 250 23.97 -9.76 19.57
C ALA A 250 24.03 -10.81 18.45
N VAL A 251 24.42 -12.03 18.82
CA VAL A 251 24.53 -13.20 17.94
C VAL A 251 23.99 -14.46 18.64
N PRO A 252 23.41 -15.44 17.92
CA PRO A 252 23.11 -16.74 18.48
C PRO A 252 24.41 -17.51 18.79
N ARG A 253 24.40 -18.24 19.91
CA ARG A 253 25.38 -19.28 20.26
C ARG A 253 24.87 -20.68 19.94
N THR A 254 23.57 -20.89 20.16
CA THR A 254 22.81 -22.08 19.75
C THR A 254 21.37 -21.65 19.44
N VAL A 255 20.73 -22.36 18.52
CA VAL A 255 19.28 -22.31 18.30
C VAL A 255 18.62 -23.50 19.02
N PRO A 256 17.29 -23.51 19.24
CA PRO A 256 16.59 -24.68 19.80
C PRO A 256 16.73 -25.87 18.86
N ASP A 257 16.60 -27.10 19.36
CA ASP A 257 16.44 -28.22 18.41
C ASP A 257 15.10 -28.07 17.68
N PHE A 258 15.14 -28.34 16.39
CA PHE A 258 14.07 -28.07 15.45
C PHE A 258 14.13 -29.04 14.28
N GLY A 259 12.95 -29.50 13.88
CA GLY A 259 12.76 -30.43 12.78
C GLY A 259 11.99 -31.68 13.18
N VAL A 260 11.52 -32.41 12.17
CA VAL A 260 10.90 -33.74 12.32
C VAL A 260 11.47 -34.68 11.27
N ALA A 261 11.37 -36.00 11.48
CA ALA A 261 11.74 -36.94 10.43
C ALA A 261 10.81 -36.76 9.22
N VAL A 262 11.38 -36.63 8.03
CA VAL A 262 10.63 -36.38 6.78
C VAL A 262 10.21 -37.71 6.16
N GLU A 263 8.95 -37.84 5.74
CA GLU A 263 8.48 -39.00 4.98
C GLU A 263 9.08 -39.02 3.56
N LEU A 264 9.45 -40.20 3.08
CA LEU A 264 10.24 -40.37 1.86
C LEU A 264 9.45 -41.06 0.74
N PRO A 265 9.62 -40.65 -0.53
CA PRO A 265 8.90 -41.22 -1.65
C PRO A 265 9.23 -42.69 -1.87
N THR A 266 8.20 -43.52 -2.04
CA THR A 266 8.37 -44.93 -2.40
C THR A 266 8.66 -45.07 -3.90
N VAL A 267 9.64 -45.92 -4.26
CA VAL A 267 10.00 -46.21 -5.66
C VAL A 267 9.85 -47.70 -5.92
N ALA A 268 9.15 -48.05 -7.01
CA ALA A 268 8.89 -49.43 -7.39
C ALA A 268 10.20 -50.21 -7.61
N GLY A 269 10.33 -51.36 -6.94
CA GLY A 269 11.54 -52.18 -7.00
C GLY A 269 12.67 -51.77 -6.05
N LEU A 270 12.44 -50.85 -5.12
CA LEU A 270 13.34 -50.54 -4.01
C LEU A 270 12.61 -50.66 -2.67
N THR A 271 13.13 -51.47 -1.75
CA THR A 271 12.76 -51.40 -0.35
C THR A 271 13.42 -50.17 0.26
N ALA A 272 12.77 -49.01 0.17
CA ALA A 272 13.29 -47.75 0.73
C ALA A 272 12.82 -47.54 2.18
N PRO A 273 13.59 -46.82 3.03
CA PRO A 273 13.09 -46.31 4.31
C PRO A 273 11.90 -45.38 4.09
N ALA A 274 10.86 -45.52 4.91
CA ALA A 274 9.65 -44.67 4.81
C ALA A 274 9.86 -43.24 5.35
N ALA A 275 10.87 -43.02 6.18
CA ALA A 275 11.21 -41.72 6.76
C ALA A 275 12.73 -41.56 6.97
N THR A 276 13.19 -40.33 7.19
CA THR A 276 14.61 -40.01 7.41
C THR A 276 15.16 -40.57 8.72
N SER A 277 16.42 -41.00 8.70
CA SER A 277 17.11 -41.60 9.85
C SER A 277 18.60 -41.27 9.85
N ILE A 278 19.26 -41.45 11.00
CA ILE A 278 20.70 -41.17 11.20
C ILE A 278 21.57 -41.99 10.22
N ASP A 279 21.24 -43.26 9.98
CA ASP A 279 21.95 -44.11 8.99
C ASP A 279 21.74 -43.63 7.55
N LEU A 280 20.53 -43.16 7.19
CA LEU A 280 20.27 -42.63 5.85
C LEU A 280 20.95 -41.28 5.62
N MET A 281 20.86 -40.36 6.59
CA MET A 281 21.42 -39.02 6.43
C MET A 281 22.95 -39.05 6.36
N TRP A 282 23.60 -39.92 7.13
CA TRP A 282 25.03 -40.20 6.99
C TRP A 282 25.39 -40.70 5.58
N LEU A 283 24.62 -41.65 5.02
CA LEU A 283 24.84 -42.14 3.66
C LEU A 283 24.67 -41.05 2.58
N LEU A 284 23.68 -40.16 2.75
CA LEU A 284 23.44 -39.05 1.82
C LEU A 284 24.55 -37.97 1.92
N GLY A 285 25.11 -37.73 3.10
CA GLY A 285 26.29 -36.87 3.28
C GLY A 285 27.54 -37.45 2.64
N LEU A 286 27.80 -38.75 2.86
CA LEU A 286 28.88 -39.50 2.20
C LEU A 286 28.73 -39.50 0.67
N TYR A 287 27.49 -39.52 0.17
CA TYR A 287 27.20 -39.38 -1.26
C TYR A 287 27.43 -37.95 -1.78
N ILE A 288 27.16 -36.90 -1.00
CA ILE A 288 27.41 -35.51 -1.41
C ILE A 288 28.89 -35.24 -1.65
N GLY A 289 29.78 -35.81 -0.83
CA GLY A 289 31.22 -35.84 -1.10
C GLY A 289 31.58 -36.83 -2.22
N ASP A 290 32.08 -38.01 -1.82
CA ASP A 290 32.68 -39.02 -2.70
C ASP A 290 31.69 -39.78 -3.63
N GLY A 291 30.39 -39.53 -3.50
CA GLY A 291 29.37 -40.21 -4.31
C GLY A 291 29.26 -39.70 -5.75
N ASN A 292 28.85 -40.57 -6.68
CA ASN A 292 28.30 -40.17 -7.97
C ASN A 292 27.26 -41.17 -8.50
N ILE A 293 26.42 -40.70 -9.42
CA ILE A 293 25.50 -41.53 -10.19
C ILE A 293 26.08 -41.77 -11.59
N HIS A 294 26.11 -43.04 -12.01
CA HIS A 294 26.54 -43.44 -13.33
C HIS A 294 25.39 -44.10 -14.10
N LEU A 295 24.89 -43.38 -15.10
CA LEU A 295 23.85 -43.83 -16.03
C LEU A 295 24.49 -44.28 -17.35
N SER A 296 24.14 -45.48 -17.82
CA SER A 296 24.38 -45.90 -19.21
C SER A 296 23.21 -46.71 -19.74
N THR A 297 23.15 -46.86 -21.06
CA THR A 297 22.08 -47.61 -21.77
C THR A 297 21.91 -49.07 -21.32
N LYS A 298 22.85 -49.62 -20.55
CA LYS A 298 22.79 -50.99 -20.00
C LYS A 298 23.03 -51.09 -18.48
N THR A 299 23.50 -50.05 -17.79
CA THR A 299 23.76 -50.13 -16.33
C THR A 299 23.47 -48.82 -15.60
N TYR A 300 22.76 -48.95 -14.47
CA TYR A 300 22.47 -47.86 -13.53
C TYR A 300 23.13 -48.21 -12.19
N ARG A 301 23.99 -47.33 -11.67
CA ARG A 301 24.66 -47.57 -10.39
C ARG A 301 25.04 -46.27 -9.68
N VAL A 302 25.03 -46.34 -8.35
CA VAL A 302 25.68 -45.37 -7.47
C VAL A 302 27.14 -45.82 -7.29
N GLN A 303 28.10 -44.89 -7.30
CA GLN A 303 29.51 -45.16 -7.00
C GLN A 303 29.96 -44.27 -5.83
N PHE A 304 30.92 -44.75 -5.04
CA PHE A 304 31.60 -44.00 -3.97
C PHE A 304 33.11 -44.18 -4.13
N ALA A 305 33.89 -43.10 -4.09
CA ALA A 305 35.34 -43.09 -4.35
C ALA A 305 36.23 -43.52 -3.16
N ILE A 306 35.72 -44.44 -2.33
CA ILE A 306 36.38 -44.92 -1.10
C ILE A 306 37.45 -45.98 -1.46
N PRO A 307 38.73 -45.80 -1.12
CA PRO A 307 39.80 -46.73 -1.46
C PRO A 307 39.74 -48.04 -0.66
N ALA A 308 40.37 -49.09 -1.19
CA ALA A 308 40.43 -50.42 -0.56
C ALA A 308 41.26 -50.45 0.74
N THR A 309 42.06 -49.40 0.98
CA THR A 309 42.77 -49.15 2.25
C THR A 309 41.88 -48.52 3.33
N ASP A 310 40.61 -48.22 3.03
CA ASP A 310 39.58 -47.82 4.01
C ASP A 310 38.57 -48.96 4.21
N VAL A 311 39.04 -50.02 4.85
CA VAL A 311 38.28 -51.27 5.07
C VAL A 311 37.08 -50.98 5.98
N GLU A 312 37.26 -50.11 6.96
CA GLU A 312 36.29 -49.72 7.97
C GLU A 312 35.13 -48.93 7.33
N LEU A 313 35.43 -47.88 6.56
CA LEU A 313 34.41 -47.10 5.86
C LEU A 313 33.70 -47.91 4.75
N ARG A 314 34.42 -48.80 4.05
CA ARG A 314 33.82 -49.74 3.09
C ARG A 314 32.87 -50.74 3.76
N ALA A 315 33.23 -51.23 4.95
CA ALA A 315 32.39 -52.13 5.72
C ALA A 315 31.12 -51.43 6.25
N GLU A 316 31.25 -50.21 6.80
CA GLU A 316 30.12 -49.43 7.31
C GLU A 316 29.16 -49.01 6.18
N LEU A 317 29.67 -48.52 5.05
CA LEU A 317 28.85 -48.29 3.85
C LEU A 317 28.08 -49.55 3.42
N THR A 318 28.73 -50.72 3.48
CA THR A 318 28.10 -52.01 3.15
C THR A 318 27.02 -52.40 4.16
N ARG A 319 27.24 -52.14 5.47
CA ARG A 319 26.22 -52.34 6.52
C ARG A 319 25.01 -51.44 6.29
N VAL A 320 25.24 -50.14 6.10
CA VAL A 320 24.18 -49.14 5.94
C VAL A 320 23.34 -49.40 4.69
N VAL A 321 23.97 -49.63 3.52
CA VAL A 321 23.24 -49.92 2.27
C VAL A 321 22.44 -51.24 2.36
N LYS A 322 22.99 -52.27 3.02
CA LYS A 322 22.28 -53.53 3.25
C LYS A 322 21.09 -53.34 4.20
N ASN A 323 21.25 -52.59 5.28
CA ASN A 323 20.20 -52.38 6.28
C ASN A 323 19.07 -51.48 5.77
N LEU A 324 19.39 -50.42 5.04
CA LEU A 324 18.39 -49.47 4.52
C LEU A 324 17.66 -49.97 3.27
N PHE A 325 18.31 -50.75 2.40
CA PHE A 325 17.78 -51.10 1.08
C PHE A 325 17.79 -52.60 0.72
N GLY A 326 18.37 -53.46 1.56
CA GLY A 326 18.60 -54.87 1.23
C GLY A 326 19.65 -55.10 0.11
N LEU A 327 20.27 -54.04 -0.40
CA LEU A 327 21.19 -54.08 -1.54
C LEU A 327 22.61 -54.50 -1.12
N ARG A 328 23.41 -54.93 -2.10
CA ARG A 328 24.82 -55.31 -1.90
C ARG A 328 25.75 -54.27 -2.52
N CYS A 329 26.71 -53.80 -1.74
CA CYS A 329 27.88 -53.08 -2.25
C CYS A 329 28.85 -54.05 -2.94
N ILE A 330 29.48 -53.59 -4.02
CA ILE A 330 30.47 -54.34 -4.81
C ILE A 330 31.72 -53.47 -4.92
N ALA A 331 32.89 -54.01 -4.59
CA ALA A 331 34.15 -53.34 -4.92
C ALA A 331 34.36 -53.37 -6.44
N ALA A 332 34.36 -52.20 -7.09
CA ALA A 332 34.60 -52.12 -8.54
C ALA A 332 36.10 -52.15 -8.86
N ASP A 333 36.91 -51.53 -8.00
CA ASP A 333 38.37 -51.50 -8.08
C ASP A 333 38.97 -51.10 -6.71
N GLN A 334 40.30 -50.87 -6.68
CA GLN A 334 41.04 -50.45 -5.50
C GLN A 334 40.67 -49.05 -4.98
N TYR A 335 39.90 -48.27 -5.73
CA TYR A 335 39.52 -46.89 -5.42
C TYR A 335 38.01 -46.68 -5.26
N ARG A 336 37.16 -47.61 -5.71
CA ARG A 336 35.69 -47.44 -5.74
C ARG A 336 34.88 -48.62 -5.25
N VAL A 337 33.77 -48.29 -4.59
CA VAL A 337 32.64 -49.18 -4.28
C VAL A 337 31.43 -48.75 -5.10
N VAL A 338 30.63 -49.70 -5.59
CA VAL A 338 29.43 -49.43 -6.38
C VAL A 338 28.21 -50.22 -5.88
N VAL A 339 27.02 -49.64 -6.06
CA VAL A 339 25.73 -50.26 -5.78
C VAL A 339 24.93 -50.27 -7.09
N ASN A 340 24.82 -51.45 -7.71
CA ASN A 340 24.11 -51.63 -8.98
C ASN A 340 22.59 -51.74 -8.72
N SER A 341 21.89 -50.60 -8.73
CA SER A 341 20.43 -50.55 -8.66
C SER A 341 19.89 -49.34 -9.42
N LYS A 342 19.00 -49.60 -10.39
CA LYS A 342 18.28 -48.55 -11.11
C LYS A 342 17.35 -47.78 -10.17
N ALA A 343 16.55 -48.50 -9.38
CA ALA A 343 15.58 -47.91 -8.47
C ALA A 343 16.25 -47.06 -7.37
N LEU A 344 17.41 -47.46 -6.83
CA LEU A 344 18.19 -46.62 -5.90
C LEU A 344 18.71 -45.34 -6.58
N THR A 345 19.13 -45.45 -7.85
CA THR A 345 19.62 -44.31 -8.62
C THR A 345 18.50 -43.30 -8.89
N GLU A 346 17.32 -43.77 -9.28
CA GLU A 346 16.13 -42.93 -9.49
C GLU A 346 15.62 -42.32 -8.17
N TRP A 347 15.67 -43.06 -7.06
CA TRP A 347 15.30 -42.58 -5.72
C TRP A 347 16.21 -41.45 -5.22
N ILE A 348 17.54 -41.58 -5.33
CA ILE A 348 18.49 -40.52 -4.94
C ILE A 348 18.26 -39.24 -5.77
N VAL A 349 17.94 -39.35 -7.06
CA VAL A 349 17.56 -38.20 -7.90
C VAL A 349 16.24 -37.59 -7.44
N ALA A 350 15.22 -38.40 -7.13
CA ALA A 350 13.91 -37.94 -6.66
C ALA A 350 13.99 -37.21 -5.29
N LEU A 351 14.98 -37.54 -4.45
CA LEU A 351 15.27 -36.82 -3.20
C LEU A 351 15.96 -35.46 -3.39
N GLY A 352 16.34 -35.11 -4.62
CA GLY A 352 17.07 -33.87 -4.96
C GLY A 352 18.60 -34.03 -5.04
N PHE A 353 19.15 -35.20 -4.70
CA PHE A 353 20.59 -35.47 -4.67
C PHE A 353 21.19 -35.81 -6.05
N GLY A 354 20.74 -35.08 -7.09
CA GLY A 354 21.24 -35.20 -8.46
C GLY A 354 22.55 -34.43 -8.73
N GLY A 355 23.02 -34.54 -9.97
CA GLY A 355 24.08 -33.70 -10.53
C GLY A 355 25.51 -34.24 -10.47
N LEU A 356 26.40 -33.54 -11.18
CA LEU A 356 27.86 -33.72 -11.16
C LEU A 356 28.48 -32.89 -10.01
N SER A 357 29.75 -33.12 -9.67
CA SER A 357 30.42 -32.51 -8.51
C SER A 357 30.34 -30.98 -8.43
N LEU A 358 30.36 -30.27 -9.57
CA LEU A 358 30.22 -28.80 -9.65
C LEU A 358 28.77 -28.29 -9.57
N THR A 359 27.79 -29.20 -9.61
CA THR A 359 26.34 -28.91 -9.69
C THR A 359 25.51 -29.53 -8.57
N LYS A 360 26.08 -30.45 -7.76
CA LYS A 360 25.44 -30.98 -6.55
C LYS A 360 24.99 -29.85 -5.62
N ARG A 361 23.87 -30.06 -4.93
CA ARG A 361 23.31 -29.18 -3.89
C ARG A 361 22.82 -30.02 -2.72
N VAL A 362 22.76 -29.42 -1.54
CA VAL A 362 21.94 -29.91 -0.42
C VAL A 362 20.48 -29.51 -0.72
N PRO A 363 19.50 -30.44 -0.67
CA PRO A 363 18.08 -30.11 -0.76
C PRO A 363 17.55 -29.40 0.49
N ASP A 364 16.65 -28.44 0.30
CA ASP A 364 16.10 -27.55 1.35
C ASP A 364 15.53 -28.33 2.56
N TRP A 365 14.90 -29.48 2.31
CA TRP A 365 14.32 -30.33 3.36
C TRP A 365 15.34 -30.88 4.36
N VAL A 366 16.62 -30.95 4.00
CA VAL A 366 17.71 -31.42 4.90
C VAL A 366 17.95 -30.44 6.04
N TYR A 367 17.71 -29.15 5.83
CA TYR A 367 17.88 -28.12 6.85
C TYR A 367 16.83 -28.20 7.95
N GLY A 368 15.62 -28.69 7.63
CA GLY A 368 14.50 -28.89 8.56
C GLY A 368 14.48 -30.24 9.30
N LEU A 369 15.57 -31.01 9.27
CA LEU A 369 15.68 -32.30 9.99
C LEU A 369 16.16 -32.11 11.45
N PRO A 370 15.82 -33.01 12.41
CA PRO A 370 16.33 -32.94 13.78
C PRO A 370 17.86 -32.84 13.84
N VAL A 371 18.40 -32.18 14.88
CA VAL A 371 19.85 -31.83 14.93
C VAL A 371 20.78 -33.03 14.73
N ASP A 372 20.46 -34.20 15.29
CA ASP A 372 21.25 -35.42 15.13
C ASP A 372 21.29 -35.93 13.68
N GLN A 373 20.22 -35.69 12.91
CA GLN A 373 20.16 -36.05 11.49
C GLN A 373 20.99 -35.08 10.62
N ARG A 374 21.00 -33.77 10.96
CA ARG A 374 21.91 -32.78 10.34
C ARG A 374 23.38 -33.11 10.67
N LEU A 375 23.67 -33.46 11.91
CA LEU A 375 25.01 -33.86 12.38
C LEU A 375 25.49 -35.17 11.74
N ALA A 376 24.58 -36.12 11.47
CA ALA A 376 24.89 -37.34 10.73
C ALA A 376 25.23 -37.06 9.26
N PHE A 377 24.48 -36.18 8.60
CA PHE A 377 24.74 -35.75 7.23
C PHE A 377 26.10 -35.05 7.09
N LEU A 378 26.40 -34.09 7.98
CA LEU A 378 27.73 -33.46 8.05
C LEU A 378 28.83 -34.49 8.35
N GLY A 379 28.59 -35.42 9.26
CA GLY A 379 29.54 -36.49 9.60
C GLY A 379 29.90 -37.39 8.41
N GLY A 380 28.90 -37.81 7.61
CA GLY A 380 29.13 -38.60 6.40
C GLY A 380 29.93 -37.85 5.33
N TRP A 381 29.72 -36.54 5.20
CA TRP A 381 30.52 -35.69 4.30
C TRP A 381 31.97 -35.53 4.80
N VAL A 382 32.18 -35.41 6.11
CA VAL A 382 33.51 -35.37 6.74
C VAL A 382 34.25 -36.71 6.63
N ASP A 383 33.55 -37.84 6.62
CA ASP A 383 34.14 -39.16 6.37
C ASP A 383 34.66 -39.33 4.93
N ALA A 384 34.11 -38.58 3.97
CA ALA A 384 34.59 -38.48 2.58
C ALA A 384 35.66 -37.38 2.42
N ASP A 385 35.24 -36.11 2.27
CA ASP A 385 36.08 -34.97 1.89
C ASP A 385 36.84 -34.33 3.07
N GLY A 386 36.50 -34.69 4.31
CA GLY A 386 37.03 -34.03 5.50
C GLY A 386 38.49 -34.37 5.77
N TYR A 387 39.33 -33.34 5.96
CA TYR A 387 40.69 -33.47 6.49
C TYR A 387 40.74 -33.03 7.96
N VAL A 388 41.24 -33.91 8.83
CA VAL A 388 41.52 -33.60 10.25
C VAL A 388 43.03 -33.49 10.43
N GLY A 389 43.49 -32.28 10.76
CA GLY A 389 44.91 -31.95 10.93
C GLY A 389 45.59 -32.73 12.07
N PRO A 390 46.93 -32.86 12.03
CA PRO A 390 47.69 -33.56 13.07
C PRO A 390 47.97 -32.72 14.32
N ASP A 391 47.82 -31.39 14.22
CA ASP A 391 48.19 -30.44 15.27
C ASP A 391 47.24 -30.47 16.48
N GLU A 392 47.60 -29.74 17.54
CA GLU A 392 46.72 -29.37 18.67
C GLU A 392 45.49 -28.52 18.25
N SER A 393 45.18 -28.43 16.95
CA SER A 393 44.08 -27.69 16.36
C SER A 393 42.77 -28.50 16.30
N GLY A 394 42.86 -29.79 15.97
CA GLY A 394 41.69 -30.66 15.77
C GLY A 394 40.63 -30.13 14.78
N SER A 395 40.95 -29.11 13.98
CA SER A 395 39.96 -28.45 13.13
C SER A 395 39.69 -29.26 11.87
N ILE A 396 38.42 -29.36 11.50
CA ILE A 396 37.98 -30.10 10.32
C ILE A 396 37.99 -29.14 9.13
N LEU A 397 38.77 -29.49 8.10
CA LEU A 397 38.75 -28.81 6.81
C LEU A 397 37.99 -29.66 5.80
N LEU A 398 36.77 -29.24 5.44
CA LEU A 398 36.12 -29.72 4.22
C LEU A 398 36.73 -28.99 3.02
N THR A 399 36.94 -29.71 1.91
CA THR A 399 37.44 -29.16 0.65
C THR A 399 36.51 -29.54 -0.49
N CYS A 400 36.04 -28.59 -1.30
CA CYS A 400 35.16 -28.85 -2.43
C CYS A 400 35.47 -27.93 -3.63
N ALA A 401 35.13 -28.35 -4.86
CA ALA A 401 35.28 -27.52 -6.06
C ALA A 401 34.02 -26.68 -6.39
N ASN A 402 32.99 -26.73 -5.54
CA ASN A 402 31.66 -26.20 -5.78
C ASN A 402 31.32 -25.17 -4.69
N GLU A 403 31.40 -23.88 -5.04
CA GLU A 403 31.33 -22.75 -4.10
C GLU A 403 29.98 -22.66 -3.35
N PRO A 404 28.80 -22.69 -4.02
CA PRO A 404 27.53 -22.71 -3.29
C PRO A 404 27.41 -23.93 -2.37
N LEU A 405 27.87 -25.10 -2.80
CA LEU A 405 27.78 -26.33 -2.00
C LEU A 405 28.62 -26.25 -0.70
N ILE A 406 29.79 -25.60 -0.71
CA ILE A 406 30.55 -25.37 0.53
C ILE A 406 29.91 -24.27 1.41
N GLY A 407 29.13 -23.36 0.84
CA GLY A 407 28.22 -22.46 1.56
C GLY A 407 27.14 -23.24 2.32
N GLN A 408 26.45 -24.17 1.63
CA GLN A 408 25.45 -25.04 2.26
C GLN A 408 26.01 -25.89 3.41
N ALA A 409 27.29 -26.30 3.32
CA ALA A 409 27.99 -26.98 4.42
C ALA A 409 28.23 -26.05 5.65
N ARG A 410 28.47 -24.75 5.43
CA ARG A 410 28.59 -23.74 6.49
C ARG A 410 27.23 -23.54 7.19
N GLU A 411 26.17 -23.32 6.41
CA GLU A 411 24.82 -23.09 6.91
C GLU A 411 24.32 -24.25 7.80
N LEU A 412 24.49 -25.49 7.32
CA LEU A 412 24.14 -26.70 8.08
C LEU A 412 24.95 -26.83 9.38
N ALA A 413 26.24 -26.47 9.35
CA ALA A 413 27.08 -26.48 10.54
C ALA A 413 26.63 -25.43 11.58
N GLU A 414 26.31 -24.21 11.14
CA GLU A 414 25.78 -23.15 12.01
C GLU A 414 24.44 -23.54 12.63
N LEU A 415 23.50 -24.10 11.84
CA LEU A 415 22.20 -24.60 12.32
C LEU A 415 22.29 -25.87 13.19
N ALA A 416 23.42 -26.58 13.16
CA ALA A 416 23.72 -27.69 14.08
C ALA A 416 24.39 -27.24 15.40
N GLY A 417 24.67 -25.93 15.56
CA GLY A 417 25.39 -25.36 16.71
C GLY A 417 26.92 -25.53 16.64
N LEU A 418 27.47 -25.85 15.46
CA LEU A 418 28.91 -25.87 15.20
C LEU A 418 29.38 -24.49 14.72
N ARG A 419 30.66 -24.17 14.95
CA ARG A 419 31.26 -22.88 14.57
C ARG A 419 32.02 -23.02 13.26
N ALA A 420 31.33 -22.80 12.15
CA ALA A 420 31.98 -22.68 10.86
C ALA A 420 32.65 -21.30 10.67
N GLY A 421 33.73 -21.25 9.89
CA GLY A 421 34.26 -20.00 9.34
C GLY A 421 33.59 -19.65 8.01
N GLY A 422 33.87 -18.46 7.46
CA GLY A 422 33.59 -18.20 6.04
C GLY A 422 34.45 -19.12 5.14
N PRO A 423 33.90 -19.67 4.05
CA PRO A 423 34.69 -20.47 3.13
C PRO A 423 35.70 -19.60 2.37
N TRP A 424 36.85 -20.16 2.01
CA TRP A 424 37.90 -19.44 1.27
C TRP A 424 38.40 -20.25 0.07
N SER A 425 38.72 -19.53 -1.01
CA SER A 425 39.27 -20.11 -2.23
C SER A 425 40.78 -20.35 -2.12
N PHE A 426 41.27 -21.38 -2.79
CA PHE A 426 42.68 -21.66 -3.03
C PHE A 426 42.83 -22.38 -4.37
N THR A 427 44.02 -22.34 -4.97
CA THR A 427 44.27 -22.96 -6.28
C THR A 427 45.08 -24.25 -6.10
N GLN A 428 44.68 -25.31 -6.80
CA GLN A 428 45.37 -26.60 -6.80
C GLN A 428 45.44 -27.21 -8.22
N PRO A 429 46.44 -28.06 -8.54
CA PRO A 429 46.51 -28.72 -9.84
C PRO A 429 45.44 -29.80 -10.02
N TYR A 430 45.06 -30.08 -11.27
CA TYR A 430 44.10 -31.13 -11.61
C TYR A 430 44.67 -32.52 -11.32
N ARG A 431 43.87 -33.39 -10.69
CA ARG A 431 44.27 -34.74 -10.24
C ARG A 431 44.78 -35.69 -11.35
N HIS A 432 44.49 -35.37 -12.62
CA HIS A 432 44.88 -36.14 -13.80
C HIS A 432 45.51 -35.27 -14.91
N ALA A 433 45.81 -34.00 -14.63
CA ALA A 433 46.40 -33.03 -15.55
C ALA A 433 47.15 -31.96 -14.72
N PRO A 434 48.33 -32.28 -14.15
CA PRO A 434 49.00 -31.43 -13.16
C PRO A 434 49.32 -30.01 -13.65
N GLU A 435 49.55 -29.85 -14.95
CA GLU A 435 49.73 -28.59 -15.67
C GLU A 435 48.50 -27.67 -15.67
N ARG A 436 47.32 -28.17 -15.26
CA ARG A 436 46.04 -27.45 -15.32
C ARG A 436 45.57 -27.10 -13.91
N MET A 437 45.57 -25.81 -13.59
CA MET A 437 45.12 -25.31 -12.28
C MET A 437 43.59 -25.24 -12.18
N GLN A 438 43.05 -25.59 -11.02
CA GLN A 438 41.64 -25.43 -10.65
C GLN A 438 41.52 -24.64 -9.34
N ILE A 439 40.49 -23.79 -9.25
CA ILE A 439 40.07 -23.20 -7.98
C ILE A 439 39.31 -24.28 -7.19
N ALA A 440 39.61 -24.35 -5.90
CA ALA A 440 38.88 -25.14 -4.93
C ALA A 440 38.62 -24.29 -3.69
N TRP A 441 37.65 -24.69 -2.88
CA TRP A 441 37.19 -23.96 -1.72
C TRP A 441 37.36 -24.81 -0.46
N ARG A 442 37.69 -24.17 0.65
CA ARG A 442 37.83 -24.79 1.97
C ARG A 442 36.89 -24.16 2.96
N LEU A 443 36.36 -25.00 3.84
CA LEU A 443 35.59 -24.59 5.01
C LEU A 443 36.23 -25.18 6.27
N GLY A 444 36.64 -24.30 7.18
CA GLY A 444 37.07 -24.69 8.51
C GLY A 444 35.87 -24.76 9.45
N ILE A 445 35.55 -25.95 9.95
CA ILE A 445 34.59 -26.15 11.03
C ILE A 445 35.34 -26.24 12.36
N SER A 446 34.78 -25.67 13.41
CA SER A 446 35.31 -25.63 14.78
C SER A 446 34.20 -25.82 15.81
N GLY A 447 34.54 -26.23 17.03
CA GLY A 447 33.58 -26.37 18.14
C GLY A 447 33.53 -27.78 18.72
N ASP A 448 32.32 -28.21 19.09
CA ASP A 448 32.06 -29.50 19.72
C ASP A 448 31.88 -30.59 18.65
N PHE A 449 33.01 -31.10 18.15
CA PHE A 449 33.04 -32.10 17.08
C PHE A 449 32.62 -33.50 17.52
N GLU A 450 32.57 -33.79 18.82
CA GLU A 450 32.15 -35.11 19.32
C GLU A 450 30.67 -35.39 19.02
N ARG A 451 29.91 -34.33 18.69
CA ARG A 451 28.54 -34.38 18.20
C ARG A 451 28.40 -34.69 16.69
N LEU A 452 29.48 -34.62 15.89
CA LEU A 452 29.39 -34.98 14.46
C LEU A 452 29.24 -36.49 14.30
N GLY A 453 28.28 -36.92 13.48
CA GLY A 453 27.99 -38.34 13.23
C GLY A 453 29.01 -39.05 12.31
N CYS A 454 30.29 -38.73 12.42
CA CYS A 454 31.40 -39.36 11.71
C CYS A 454 31.55 -40.83 12.14
N ARG A 455 31.94 -41.69 11.19
CA ARG A 455 32.01 -43.15 11.39
C ARG A 455 33.31 -43.79 10.91
N ASN A 456 34.16 -43.06 10.17
CA ASN A 456 35.49 -43.55 9.83
C ASN A 456 36.40 -43.46 11.08
N PRO A 457 36.97 -44.57 11.59
CA PRO A 457 37.85 -44.55 12.76
C PRO A 457 39.05 -43.59 12.61
N LYS A 458 39.59 -43.46 11.39
CA LYS A 458 40.71 -42.56 11.08
C LYS A 458 40.35 -41.07 11.21
N ARG A 459 39.06 -40.76 11.32
CA ARG A 459 38.53 -39.44 11.67
C ARG A 459 38.22 -39.37 13.17
N THR A 460 37.43 -40.31 13.69
CA THR A 460 36.97 -40.27 15.09
C THR A 460 38.11 -40.41 16.12
N GLU A 461 39.16 -41.21 15.86
CA GLU A 461 40.36 -41.31 16.71
C GLU A 461 41.19 -40.00 16.81
N ARG A 462 40.92 -39.04 15.93
CA ARG A 462 41.55 -37.70 15.93
C ARG A 462 40.66 -36.63 16.54
N LEU A 463 39.34 -36.87 16.62
CA LEU A 463 38.43 -36.07 17.43
C LEU A 463 38.76 -36.31 18.92
N GLY A 464 38.38 -35.37 19.80
CA GLY A 464 38.70 -35.41 21.24
C GLY A 464 40.16 -35.06 21.63
N ARG A 465 41.12 -35.02 20.70
CA ARG A 465 42.51 -34.58 20.99
C ARG A 465 42.64 -33.06 21.11
N ARG A 466 41.98 -32.42 22.10
CA ARG A 466 42.17 -30.98 22.32
C ARG A 466 42.10 -30.47 23.76
N ARG A 467 43.12 -29.69 24.13
CA ARG A 467 43.21 -28.97 25.41
C ARG A 467 42.63 -27.56 25.28
N TYR A 468 41.35 -27.41 25.65
CA TYR A 468 40.70 -26.14 26.02
C TYR A 468 41.06 -24.88 25.20
N MET A 469 40.93 -24.89 23.86
CA MET A 469 41.14 -23.66 23.08
C MET A 469 40.08 -22.60 23.46
N HIS A 470 40.58 -21.39 23.77
CA HIS A 470 39.83 -20.19 24.17
C HIS A 470 38.35 -20.18 23.81
N SER A 471 37.50 -20.44 24.81
CA SER A 471 36.11 -19.97 24.76
C SER A 471 36.07 -18.45 24.57
N SER A 472 35.00 -17.95 23.96
CA SER A 472 34.75 -16.49 23.77
C SER A 472 34.62 -15.70 25.08
N ASN A 473 34.71 -16.37 26.25
CA ASN A 473 34.92 -15.74 27.55
C ASN A 473 36.35 -15.15 27.75
N GLY A 474 37.17 -15.10 26.69
CA GLY A 474 38.59 -14.70 26.71
C GLY A 474 38.91 -13.25 27.07
N ALA A 475 37.99 -12.51 27.69
CA ALA A 475 38.26 -11.22 28.31
C ALA A 475 38.27 -11.40 29.85
N GLN A 476 39.44 -11.70 30.40
CA GLN A 476 39.61 -11.90 31.85
C GLN A 476 39.14 -10.66 32.63
N GLY A 477 38.05 -10.80 33.39
CA GLY A 477 37.56 -9.77 34.32
C GLY A 477 36.60 -8.70 33.75
N MET A 478 35.99 -8.87 32.56
CA MET A 478 35.05 -7.89 32.02
C MET A 478 33.56 -8.21 32.28
N THR A 479 32.78 -7.14 32.56
CA THR A 479 31.33 -7.15 32.86
C THR A 479 30.44 -7.67 31.74
N ILE A 480 30.92 -7.73 30.49
CA ILE A 480 30.20 -8.24 29.31
C ILE A 480 29.60 -9.64 29.56
N ARG A 481 30.27 -10.47 30.37
CA ARG A 481 29.85 -11.85 30.69
C ARG A 481 28.52 -11.94 31.45
N ALA A 482 27.99 -10.85 31.99
CA ALA A 482 26.71 -10.80 32.69
C ALA A 482 25.50 -10.52 31.77
N HIS A 483 25.72 -10.25 30.48
CA HIS A 483 24.65 -9.84 29.55
C HIS A 483 24.32 -10.87 28.46
N GLY A 484 25.10 -11.95 28.36
CA GLY A 484 24.87 -13.07 27.44
C GLY A 484 25.03 -14.40 28.17
N ASN A 485 24.21 -15.37 27.78
CA ASN A 485 24.02 -16.66 28.46
C ASN A 485 24.42 -17.82 27.51
N ASP A 486 23.81 -19.00 27.61
CA ASP A 486 24.11 -20.12 26.73
C ASP A 486 23.50 -19.98 25.33
N TRP A 487 22.43 -19.20 25.19
CA TRP A 487 21.75 -18.89 23.93
C TRP A 487 22.33 -17.66 23.25
N LEU A 488 22.49 -16.54 23.99
CA LEU A 488 22.88 -15.24 23.46
C LEU A 488 24.38 -14.95 23.63
N GLY A 489 25.04 -14.57 22.54
CA GLY A 489 26.42 -14.05 22.52
C GLY A 489 26.48 -12.65 21.94
N PHE A 490 27.67 -12.07 21.92
CA PHE A 490 27.93 -10.78 21.27
C PHE A 490 29.22 -10.82 20.47
N GLU A 491 29.25 -10.19 19.30
CA GLU A 491 30.46 -9.97 18.50
C GLU A 491 30.74 -8.48 18.32
N ARG A 492 32.02 -8.11 18.33
CA ARG A 492 32.45 -6.73 18.10
C ARG A 492 32.24 -6.30 16.64
N VAL A 493 31.67 -5.12 16.45
CA VAL A 493 31.62 -4.38 15.18
C VAL A 493 33.02 -3.92 14.80
N LYS A 494 33.43 -4.20 13.56
CA LYS A 494 34.68 -3.68 12.96
C LYS A 494 34.44 -2.36 12.23
N ALA A 495 33.41 -2.31 11.38
CA ALA A 495 33.11 -1.20 10.49
C ALA A 495 31.61 -1.15 10.19
N ILE A 496 31.11 0.06 9.90
CA ILE A 496 29.75 0.34 9.40
C ILE A 496 29.94 1.39 8.31
N GLU A 497 29.59 1.03 7.08
CA GLU A 497 29.92 1.82 5.89
C GLU A 497 28.68 1.90 4.98
N PRO A 498 28.33 3.06 4.38
CA PRO A 498 27.28 3.13 3.37
C PRO A 498 27.62 2.21 2.19
N HIS A 499 26.65 1.44 1.70
CA HIS A 499 26.88 0.41 0.69
C HIS A 499 26.29 0.77 -0.67
N ALA A 500 24.97 0.68 -0.83
CA ALA A 500 24.28 0.90 -2.10
C ALA A 500 22.86 1.42 -1.87
N VAL A 501 22.27 2.02 -2.89
CA VAL A 501 20.81 2.24 -2.95
C VAL A 501 20.21 1.02 -3.64
N GLU A 502 19.56 0.15 -2.86
CA GLU A 502 19.08 -1.16 -3.31
C GLU A 502 17.67 -1.48 -2.79
N PRO A 503 16.92 -2.41 -3.42
CA PRO A 503 15.60 -2.80 -2.95
C PRO A 503 15.66 -3.44 -1.56
N VAL A 504 14.89 -2.87 -0.64
CA VAL A 504 14.82 -3.30 0.76
C VAL A 504 13.47 -3.92 1.11
N TYR A 505 13.49 -4.78 2.11
CA TYR A 505 12.41 -5.68 2.50
C TYR A 505 12.33 -5.78 4.02
N ASP A 506 11.17 -6.19 4.54
CA ASP A 506 11.01 -6.53 5.95
C ASP A 506 9.95 -7.64 6.16
N ILE A 507 9.99 -8.29 7.32
CA ILE A 507 9.10 -9.39 7.70
C ILE A 507 8.51 -9.21 9.10
N GLU A 508 7.19 -9.31 9.22
CA GLU A 508 6.51 -9.30 10.52
C GLU A 508 6.56 -10.70 11.14
N VAL A 509 6.92 -10.79 12.41
CA VAL A 509 7.23 -12.04 13.13
C VAL A 509 6.46 -12.09 14.44
N ASP A 510 5.76 -13.19 14.69
CA ASP A 510 4.87 -13.36 15.84
C ASP A 510 5.62 -13.65 17.15
N GLY A 511 5.18 -13.06 18.26
CA GLY A 511 5.69 -13.31 19.60
C GLY A 511 6.86 -12.37 20.00
N PRO A 512 8.14 -12.65 19.67
CA PRO A 512 9.25 -11.80 20.14
C PRO A 512 9.54 -10.55 19.30
N HIS A 513 8.81 -10.30 18.21
CA HIS A 513 8.96 -9.13 17.32
C HIS A 513 10.37 -8.91 16.70
N ASN A 514 11.20 -9.96 16.69
CA ASN A 514 12.55 -9.93 16.13
C ASN A 514 12.91 -11.26 15.44
N PHE A 515 13.98 -11.27 14.65
CA PHE A 515 14.48 -12.45 13.95
C PHE A 515 16.00 -12.47 13.82
N ILE A 516 16.55 -13.58 13.32
CA ILE A 516 17.98 -13.73 13.00
C ILE A 516 18.19 -13.53 11.49
N ALA A 517 18.96 -12.52 11.11
CA ALA A 517 19.41 -12.27 9.73
C ALA A 517 20.95 -12.18 9.68
N GLU A 518 21.58 -12.86 8.72
CA GLU A 518 23.05 -13.01 8.61
C GLU A 518 23.72 -13.55 9.91
N GLY A 519 22.94 -14.23 10.76
CA GLY A 519 23.37 -14.66 12.08
C GLY A 519 23.50 -13.53 13.12
N LEU A 520 22.84 -12.39 12.91
CA LEU A 520 22.73 -11.24 13.83
C LEU A 520 21.25 -11.07 14.24
N VAL A 521 21.00 -10.53 15.44
CA VAL A 521 19.63 -10.33 15.96
C VAL A 521 19.11 -8.94 15.56
N VAL A 522 17.98 -8.93 14.84
CA VAL A 522 17.37 -7.75 14.19
C VAL A 522 15.86 -7.68 14.49
N HIS A 523 15.30 -6.48 14.61
CA HIS A 523 13.86 -6.29 14.88
C HIS A 523 13.02 -6.36 13.60
N ASN A 524 11.70 -6.47 13.75
CA ASN A 524 10.75 -6.21 12.65
C ASN A 524 10.06 -4.85 12.79
N SER A 525 9.49 -4.37 11.68
CA SER A 525 8.53 -3.26 11.68
C SER A 525 7.16 -3.73 12.21
N GLU A 526 7.05 -4.14 13.49
CA GLU A 526 5.75 -3.99 14.16
C GLU A 526 5.44 -2.48 14.31
N VAL A 527 4.14 -2.23 14.45
CA VAL A 527 3.49 -1.03 14.03
C VAL A 527 2.90 -0.36 15.27
N VAL A 528 3.09 0.96 15.41
CA VAL A 528 2.97 1.61 16.74
C VAL A 528 1.57 2.18 17.03
N TYR A 529 0.76 2.48 16.02
CA TYR A 529 -0.47 3.29 16.14
C TYR A 529 -1.60 2.73 17.02
N HIS A 530 -1.70 1.40 17.12
CA HIS A 530 -2.73 0.73 17.90
C HIS A 530 -2.36 0.75 19.40
N GLN A 531 -1.05 0.82 19.71
CA GLN A 531 -0.57 1.29 21.01
C GLN A 531 -0.77 2.81 21.14
N ILE A 532 -0.40 3.64 20.16
CA ILE A 532 -0.51 5.12 20.24
C ILE A 532 -1.89 5.61 20.66
N ARG A 533 -3.01 5.04 20.19
CA ARG A 533 -4.33 5.53 20.65
C ARG A 533 -4.57 5.26 22.13
N GLU A 534 -4.35 4.01 22.58
CA GLU A 534 -4.42 3.71 24.02
C GLU A 534 -3.36 4.47 24.82
N ASP A 535 -2.17 4.70 24.27
CA ASP A 535 -1.04 5.31 24.97
C ASP A 535 -1.15 6.83 25.05
N LEU A 536 -1.82 7.47 24.08
CA LEU A 536 -2.26 8.86 24.17
C LEU A 536 -3.36 9.00 25.22
N GLU A 537 -4.34 8.08 25.26
CA GLU A 537 -5.38 8.05 26.29
C GLU A 537 -4.80 7.76 27.70
N LYS A 538 -3.82 6.84 27.84
CA LYS A 538 -3.03 6.60 29.08
C LYS A 538 -2.19 7.82 29.49
N GLN A 539 -1.72 8.61 28.53
CA GLN A 539 -1.07 9.89 28.77
C GLN A 539 -2.07 11.03 29.06
N GLY A 540 -3.38 10.80 28.90
CA GLY A 540 -4.45 11.77 29.16
C GLY A 540 -4.73 12.76 28.01
N VAL A 541 -4.25 12.46 26.81
CA VAL A 541 -4.52 13.25 25.59
C VAL A 541 -5.95 12.96 25.11
N ILE A 542 -6.72 14.02 24.87
CA ILE A 542 -8.05 13.96 24.28
C ILE A 542 -7.92 14.39 22.81
N PHE A 543 -8.39 13.55 21.88
CA PHE A 543 -8.52 13.90 20.47
C PHE A 543 -9.88 13.41 19.94
N LEU A 544 -10.79 14.35 19.71
CA LEU A 544 -12.18 14.12 19.34
C LEU A 544 -12.60 15.10 18.23
N ASP A 545 -13.81 14.92 17.68
CA ASP A 545 -14.47 15.99 16.94
C ASP A 545 -15.02 17.08 17.90
N THR A 546 -15.33 18.26 17.36
CA THR A 546 -15.79 19.41 18.16
C THR A 546 -17.17 19.21 18.81
N ASP A 547 -18.06 18.40 18.24
CA ASP A 547 -19.40 18.15 18.78
C ASP A 547 -19.39 17.13 19.93
N THR A 548 -18.53 16.11 19.85
CA THR A 548 -18.25 15.18 20.95
C THR A 548 -17.45 15.89 22.05
N GLY A 549 -16.44 16.69 21.70
CA GLY A 549 -15.68 17.50 22.67
C GLY A 549 -16.53 18.47 23.50
N LEU A 550 -17.50 19.14 22.88
CA LEU A 550 -18.50 20.01 23.55
C LEU A 550 -19.39 19.25 24.54
N ARG A 551 -19.60 17.96 24.31
CA ARG A 551 -20.58 17.11 25.01
C ARG A 551 -19.97 16.33 26.16
N GLU A 552 -18.77 15.78 25.94
CA GLU A 552 -18.10 14.85 26.86
C GLU A 552 -17.08 15.56 27.77
N HIS A 553 -16.49 16.67 27.29
CA HIS A 553 -15.62 17.55 28.07
C HIS A 553 -16.18 18.99 28.19
N PRO A 554 -17.45 19.17 28.61
CA PRO A 554 -18.16 20.45 28.56
C PRO A 554 -17.59 21.51 29.51
N ASP A 555 -16.75 21.13 30.47
CA ASP A 555 -16.01 21.99 31.39
C ASP A 555 -14.78 22.60 30.70
N ILE A 556 -13.88 21.77 30.17
CA ILE A 556 -12.69 22.19 29.41
C ILE A 556 -13.12 22.98 28.17
N PHE A 557 -14.09 22.46 27.41
CA PHE A 557 -14.58 23.08 26.19
C PHE A 557 -15.16 24.48 26.47
N LYS A 558 -16.02 24.62 27.49
CA LYS A 558 -16.64 25.90 27.85
C LYS A 558 -15.65 26.91 28.45
N GLN A 559 -14.55 26.44 29.05
CA GLN A 559 -13.46 27.31 29.54
C GLN A 559 -12.69 27.96 28.37
N TYR A 560 -12.44 27.23 27.29
CA TYR A 560 -11.54 27.67 26.22
C TYR A 560 -12.23 28.11 24.91
N PHE A 561 -13.43 27.64 24.60
CA PHE A 561 -14.15 27.95 23.36
C PHE A 561 -14.48 29.45 23.22
N GLY A 562 -14.03 30.08 22.13
CA GLY A 562 -14.22 31.51 21.90
C GLY A 562 -13.37 32.43 22.78
N SER A 563 -12.44 31.88 23.57
CA SER A 563 -11.54 32.66 24.43
C SER A 563 -10.43 33.37 23.64
N VAL A 564 -10.12 32.89 22.43
CA VAL A 564 -9.05 33.42 21.56
C VAL A 564 -9.66 34.10 20.33
N ILE A 565 -10.72 33.55 19.75
CA ILE A 565 -11.49 34.11 18.64
C ILE A 565 -12.99 34.17 19.05
N PRO A 566 -13.38 35.18 19.84
CA PRO A 566 -14.79 35.36 20.22
C PRO A 566 -15.66 35.67 18.99
N ALA A 567 -16.95 35.37 19.07
CA ALA A 567 -17.95 35.76 18.05
C ALA A 567 -17.93 37.27 17.69
N GLY A 568 -17.41 38.11 18.59
CA GLY A 568 -17.25 39.56 18.39
C GLY A 568 -16.09 39.98 17.50
N ASP A 569 -15.15 39.10 17.15
CA ASP A 569 -13.88 39.43 16.48
C ASP A 569 -14.07 40.07 15.09
N ASN A 570 -14.43 39.28 14.08
CA ASN A 570 -14.68 39.74 12.71
C ASN A 570 -16.06 39.27 12.20
N LYS A 571 -16.42 39.56 10.95
CA LYS A 571 -17.73 39.18 10.39
C LYS A 571 -17.80 37.66 10.16
N PHE A 572 -16.73 37.06 9.65
CA PHE A 572 -16.67 35.64 9.33
C PHE A 572 -16.54 34.75 10.59
N SER A 573 -15.83 35.21 11.63
CA SER A 573 -15.85 34.54 12.93
C SER A 573 -17.23 34.59 13.61
N ALA A 574 -18.01 35.66 13.39
CA ALA A 574 -19.40 35.74 13.85
C ALA A 574 -20.30 34.76 13.08
N LEU A 575 -20.13 34.67 11.75
CA LEU A 575 -20.82 33.70 10.90
C LEU A 575 -20.53 32.25 11.36
N ASN A 576 -19.24 31.89 11.41
CA ASN A 576 -18.77 30.59 11.89
C ASN A 576 -19.33 30.26 13.28
N THR A 577 -19.23 31.17 14.26
CA THR A 577 -19.71 30.89 15.62
C THR A 577 -21.24 30.73 15.70
N ALA A 578 -22.00 31.26 14.73
CA ALA A 578 -23.44 31.02 14.63
C ALA A 578 -23.77 29.64 14.06
N VAL A 579 -23.02 29.16 13.05
CA VAL A 579 -23.44 28.01 12.20
C VAL A 579 -22.46 26.83 12.13
N TRP A 580 -21.33 26.85 12.85
CA TRP A 580 -20.29 25.83 12.75
C TRP A 580 -20.86 24.40 12.86
N SER A 581 -20.44 23.56 11.92
CA SER A 581 -21.05 22.26 11.61
C SER A 581 -20.20 21.08 12.05
N GLY A 582 -18.88 21.26 12.21
CA GLY A 582 -17.94 20.25 12.71
C GLY A 582 -16.57 20.89 13.04
N GLY A 583 -15.52 20.08 13.10
CA GLY A 583 -14.14 20.47 13.44
C GLY A 583 -13.49 19.46 14.38
N SER A 584 -12.33 19.79 14.94
CA SER A 584 -11.62 18.93 15.90
C SER A 584 -11.38 19.60 17.26
N PHE A 585 -11.52 18.82 18.32
CA PHE A 585 -11.17 19.19 19.70
C PHE A 585 -9.97 18.37 20.17
N ILE A 586 -8.91 19.06 20.57
CA ILE A 586 -7.67 18.46 21.08
C ILE A 586 -7.30 19.08 22.42
N TYR A 587 -7.01 18.25 23.42
CA TYR A 587 -6.40 18.66 24.69
C TYR A 587 -5.21 17.73 24.99
N VAL A 588 -4.03 18.33 25.27
CA VAL A 588 -2.80 17.62 25.62
C VAL A 588 -2.40 18.05 27.05
N PRO A 589 -2.32 17.13 28.02
CA PRO A 589 -2.08 17.48 29.42
C PRO A 589 -0.60 17.82 29.72
N PRO A 590 -0.32 18.37 30.92
CA PRO A 590 1.01 18.88 31.25
C PRO A 590 2.14 17.86 31.09
N GLY A 591 3.24 18.29 30.44
CA GLY A 591 4.46 17.51 30.24
C GLY A 591 4.39 16.41 29.17
N VAL A 592 3.25 16.20 28.51
CA VAL A 592 3.08 15.15 27.48
C VAL A 592 3.55 15.63 26.11
N HIS A 593 4.46 14.86 25.50
CA HIS A 593 5.04 15.16 24.18
C HIS A 593 4.47 14.20 23.14
N VAL A 594 3.54 14.68 22.30
CA VAL A 594 2.90 13.86 21.26
C VAL A 594 3.83 13.78 20.03
N ASP A 595 4.61 12.72 19.95
CA ASP A 595 5.65 12.52 18.92
C ASP A 595 5.10 12.30 17.49
N ILE A 596 3.81 11.98 17.34
CA ILE A 596 3.17 11.63 16.06
C ILE A 596 2.11 12.70 15.68
N PRO A 597 2.06 13.20 14.43
CA PRO A 597 1.03 14.15 14.01
C PRO A 597 -0.39 13.55 14.04
N LEU A 598 -1.32 14.20 14.73
CA LEU A 598 -2.75 13.87 14.75
C LEU A 598 -3.43 14.30 13.43
N GLN A 599 -4.56 13.70 12.99
CA GLN A 599 -5.14 14.05 11.68
C GLN A 599 -6.68 13.99 11.55
N ALA A 600 -7.33 15.00 10.93
CA ALA A 600 -8.75 14.99 10.50
C ALA A 600 -9.11 16.08 9.44
N TYR A 601 -10.04 15.77 8.50
CA TYR A 601 -10.15 16.38 7.15
C TYR A 601 -11.47 17.04 6.75
N PHE A 602 -11.36 18.03 5.86
CA PHE A 602 -12.44 18.93 5.45
C PHE A 602 -12.50 19.14 3.91
N ARG A 603 -13.68 18.94 3.28
CA ARG A 603 -13.91 19.14 1.82
C ARG A 603 -15.31 19.74 1.52
N ILE A 604 -15.40 20.63 0.53
CA ILE A 604 -16.68 21.18 0.00
C ILE A 604 -17.20 20.26 -1.12
N ASN A 605 -18.44 19.76 -1.00
CA ASN A 605 -19.03 18.81 -1.95
C ASN A 605 -20.42 19.21 -2.49
N THR A 606 -20.83 20.48 -2.37
CA THR A 606 -22.12 20.96 -2.90
C THR A 606 -22.07 22.43 -3.31
N GLU A 607 -22.71 22.78 -4.42
CA GLU A 607 -22.85 24.17 -4.88
C GLU A 607 -23.56 25.06 -3.84
N ASN A 608 -23.04 26.29 -3.65
CA ASN A 608 -23.52 27.27 -2.68
C ASN A 608 -23.56 26.73 -1.22
N MET A 609 -22.77 25.71 -0.90
CA MET A 609 -22.57 25.26 0.48
C MET A 609 -21.55 26.16 1.17
N GLY A 610 -21.87 26.58 2.39
CA GLY A 610 -20.89 27.14 3.32
C GLY A 610 -20.31 26.03 4.19
N GLN A 611 -18.98 25.95 4.26
CA GLN A 611 -18.26 25.03 5.14
C GLN A 611 -17.69 25.78 6.34
N PHE A 612 -18.01 25.30 7.55
CA PHE A 612 -17.78 26.04 8.80
C PHE A 612 -17.19 25.13 9.90
N GLU A 613 -15.91 24.79 9.80
CA GLU A 613 -15.20 24.13 10.90
C GLU A 613 -14.95 25.07 12.09
N ARG A 614 -15.00 24.52 13.30
CA ARG A 614 -14.47 25.16 14.50
C ARG A 614 -13.50 24.21 15.21
N THR A 615 -12.21 24.39 14.99
CA THR A 615 -11.15 23.59 15.62
C THR A 615 -10.62 24.30 16.87
N LEU A 616 -10.48 23.57 17.96
CA LEU A 616 -10.04 24.05 19.27
C LEU A 616 -8.94 23.12 19.81
N ILE A 617 -7.73 23.65 19.97
CA ILE A 617 -6.56 22.92 20.46
C ILE A 617 -6.05 23.57 21.75
N ILE A 618 -5.83 22.76 22.78
CA ILE A 618 -5.19 23.16 24.04
C ILE A 618 -3.97 22.28 24.27
N ALA A 619 -2.80 22.89 24.35
CA ALA A 619 -1.57 22.24 24.80
C ALA A 619 -1.23 22.80 26.18
N ASP A 620 -1.35 21.96 27.22
CA ASP A 620 -1.15 22.33 28.63
C ASP A 620 0.35 22.35 29.02
N GLU A 621 0.71 22.79 30.24
CA GLU A 621 2.07 23.22 30.60
C GLU A 621 3.18 22.21 30.21
N GLY A 622 4.13 22.65 29.36
CA GLY A 622 5.26 21.82 28.89
C GLY A 622 4.94 20.73 27.86
N SER A 623 3.73 20.68 27.30
CA SER A 623 3.32 19.66 26.31
C SER A 623 3.71 19.97 24.85
N TYR A 624 3.56 19.00 23.94
CA TYR A 624 3.79 19.15 22.49
C TYR A 624 2.75 18.41 21.62
N VAL A 625 2.39 18.95 20.45
CA VAL A 625 1.51 18.30 19.44
C VAL A 625 1.63 18.89 18.01
N HIS A 626 1.28 18.07 16.99
CA HIS A 626 1.26 18.37 15.54
C HIS A 626 -0.04 17.83 14.85
N TYR A 627 -0.48 18.36 13.69
CA TYR A 627 -1.85 18.14 13.12
C TYR A 627 -2.00 18.20 11.55
N VAL A 628 -2.72 17.27 10.86
CA VAL A 628 -2.94 17.12 9.35
C VAL A 628 -4.22 16.32 8.86
N GLU A 629 -4.41 15.81 7.58
CA GLU A 629 -5.79 15.44 7.01
C GLU A 629 -5.97 14.42 5.75
N GLY A 630 -7.01 13.49 5.64
CA GLY A 630 -7.75 13.01 4.37
C GLY A 630 -8.19 11.48 4.09
N CYS A 631 -9.41 11.06 3.51
CA CYS A 631 -9.78 9.75 2.71
C CYS A 631 -11.17 8.89 2.71
N LEU A 632 -11.34 7.73 1.93
CA LEU A 632 -12.41 6.60 1.67
C LEU A 632 -12.12 5.08 2.12
N PRO A 633 -13.06 4.21 2.58
CA PRO A 633 -12.76 2.90 3.23
C PRO A 633 -11.92 1.79 2.54
N ALA A 634 -11.18 1.05 3.37
CA ALA A 634 -10.36 -0.14 3.04
C ALA A 634 -11.12 -1.29 2.36
N GLY A 635 -10.44 -2.07 1.53
CA GLY A 635 -10.98 -3.28 0.90
C GLY A 635 -11.96 -3.03 -0.27
N GLU A 636 -12.37 -1.78 -0.48
CA GLU A 636 -13.16 -1.36 -1.63
C GLU A 636 -12.34 -1.51 -2.91
N LEU A 637 -12.95 -2.09 -3.96
CA LEU A 637 -12.22 -2.53 -5.14
C LEU A 637 -12.24 -1.48 -6.25
N ILE A 638 -11.07 -0.99 -6.62
CA ILE A 638 -10.86 -0.05 -7.72
C ILE A 638 -10.59 -0.82 -9.02
N THR A 639 -11.16 -0.32 -10.13
CA THR A 639 -11.02 -0.91 -11.46
C THR A 639 -9.73 -0.43 -12.09
N THR A 640 -8.76 -1.33 -12.21
CA THR A 640 -7.47 -1.03 -12.86
C THR A 640 -7.57 -1.12 -14.38
N ALA A 641 -6.66 -0.44 -15.09
CA ALA A 641 -6.64 -0.33 -16.56
C ALA A 641 -6.48 -1.67 -17.30
N ASP A 642 -5.95 -2.68 -16.63
CA ASP A 642 -5.88 -4.08 -17.06
C ASP A 642 -7.23 -4.82 -16.96
N GLY A 643 -8.30 -4.12 -16.56
CA GLY A 643 -9.65 -4.65 -16.34
C GLY A 643 -9.79 -5.52 -15.09
N ASN A 644 -8.79 -5.58 -14.21
CA ASN A 644 -8.91 -6.21 -12.90
C ASN A 644 -9.60 -5.29 -11.89
N LEU A 645 -9.94 -5.87 -10.74
CA LEU A 645 -10.38 -5.17 -9.54
C LEU A 645 -9.33 -5.39 -8.44
N ARG A 646 -8.78 -4.33 -7.87
CA ARG A 646 -7.79 -4.37 -6.78
C ARG A 646 -8.27 -3.56 -5.57
N PRO A 647 -8.04 -3.99 -4.32
CA PRO A 647 -8.36 -3.18 -3.14
C PRO A 647 -7.65 -1.83 -3.17
N ILE A 648 -8.33 -0.76 -2.74
CA ILE A 648 -7.81 0.61 -2.77
C ILE A 648 -6.48 0.76 -2.01
N GLU A 649 -6.33 0.06 -0.88
CA GLU A 649 -5.10 0.01 -0.07
C GLU A 649 -3.93 -0.74 -0.74
N SER A 650 -4.20 -1.47 -1.83
CA SER A 650 -3.19 -2.17 -2.65
C SER A 650 -2.76 -1.39 -3.90
N ILE A 651 -3.48 -0.32 -4.26
CA ILE A 651 -3.11 0.58 -5.36
C ILE A 651 -1.84 1.35 -4.99
N ARG A 652 -0.97 1.61 -5.95
CA ARG A 652 0.26 2.40 -5.76
C ARG A 652 0.33 3.59 -6.72
N VAL A 653 1.09 4.62 -6.35
CA VAL A 653 1.41 5.73 -7.26
C VAL A 653 2.10 5.16 -8.50
N GLY A 654 1.57 5.49 -9.68
CA GLY A 654 2.03 4.93 -10.95
C GLY A 654 1.28 3.69 -11.45
N ASP A 655 0.37 3.08 -10.67
CA ASP A 655 -0.65 2.19 -11.24
C ASP A 655 -1.55 2.98 -12.20
N PHE A 656 -2.25 2.28 -13.09
CA PHE A 656 -3.29 2.87 -13.95
C PHE A 656 -4.67 2.35 -13.56
N VAL A 657 -5.62 3.28 -13.39
CA VAL A 657 -7.03 3.04 -13.06
C VAL A 657 -7.93 3.55 -14.17
N THR A 658 -9.10 2.95 -14.34
CA THR A 658 -10.09 3.43 -15.32
C THR A 658 -10.85 4.62 -14.73
N GLY A 659 -11.01 5.72 -15.49
CA GLY A 659 -11.78 6.90 -15.08
C GLY A 659 -13.21 6.95 -15.61
N HIS A 660 -13.93 8.04 -15.31
CA HIS A 660 -15.35 8.16 -15.67
C HIS A 660 -15.61 8.25 -17.19
N ASP A 661 -14.61 8.66 -17.97
CA ASP A 661 -14.67 8.71 -19.43
C ASP A 661 -14.47 7.32 -20.10
N GLY A 662 -14.16 6.30 -19.30
CA GLY A 662 -13.88 4.93 -19.74
C GLY A 662 -12.43 4.68 -20.16
N ARG A 663 -11.51 5.65 -20.02
CA ARG A 663 -10.09 5.50 -20.37
C ARG A 663 -9.22 5.18 -19.14
N PRO A 664 -7.99 4.68 -19.34
CA PRO A 664 -7.01 4.51 -18.27
C PRO A 664 -6.25 5.80 -17.98
N HIS A 665 -6.16 6.15 -16.71
CA HIS A 665 -5.44 7.31 -16.19
C HIS A 665 -4.52 6.85 -15.05
N ARG A 666 -3.39 7.54 -14.85
CA ARG A 666 -2.39 7.11 -13.86
C ARG A 666 -2.75 7.63 -12.48
N VAL A 667 -2.52 6.81 -11.46
CA VAL A 667 -2.64 7.19 -10.05
C VAL A 667 -1.47 8.11 -9.70
N THR A 668 -1.77 9.35 -9.33
CA THR A 668 -0.80 10.37 -8.95
C THR A 668 -0.49 10.32 -7.46
N ALA A 669 -1.49 10.16 -6.59
CA ALA A 669 -1.32 10.02 -5.15
C ALA A 669 -2.15 8.86 -4.58
N VAL A 670 -1.71 8.32 -3.45
CA VAL A 670 -2.49 7.43 -2.59
C VAL A 670 -2.44 8.01 -1.19
N GLN A 671 -3.59 8.48 -0.70
CA GLN A 671 -3.77 9.12 0.61
C GLN A 671 -4.36 8.09 1.60
N MET A 672 -4.28 8.33 2.92
CA MET A 672 -4.95 7.52 3.97
C MET A 672 -5.21 8.31 5.27
N ARG A 673 -6.33 8.05 5.98
CA ARG A 673 -6.65 8.45 7.37
C ARG A 673 -7.54 7.40 8.03
N ASP A 674 -7.92 7.60 9.28
CA ASP A 674 -9.10 6.96 9.86
C ASP A 674 -10.40 7.74 9.63
N LEU A 675 -11.51 7.03 9.39
CA LEU A 675 -12.85 7.61 9.47
C LEU A 675 -13.43 7.38 10.86
N ASN A 676 -14.09 8.41 11.38
CA ASN A 676 -15.06 8.30 12.45
C ASN A 676 -16.38 8.90 11.94
N GLY A 677 -17.34 8.07 11.51
CA GLY A 677 -18.63 8.53 10.99
C GLY A 677 -19.28 7.64 9.93
N GLU A 678 -20.20 8.21 9.15
CA GLU A 678 -21.10 7.46 8.24
C GLU A 678 -20.43 7.02 6.92
N LEU A 679 -20.46 5.70 6.67
CA LEU A 679 -20.23 5.08 5.37
C LEU A 679 -21.57 4.76 4.67
N PHE A 680 -21.66 5.18 3.41
CA PHE A 680 -22.78 4.93 2.52
C PHE A 680 -22.42 3.79 1.56
N SER A 681 -23.03 2.63 1.76
CA SER A 681 -22.98 1.52 0.81
C SER A 681 -24.09 1.61 -0.24
N PHE A 682 -23.72 1.53 -1.51
CA PHE A 682 -24.65 1.48 -2.64
C PHE A 682 -24.70 0.08 -3.20
N THR A 683 -25.90 -0.49 -3.30
CA THR A 683 -26.17 -1.75 -3.99
C THR A 683 -26.90 -1.42 -5.30
N PRO A 684 -26.20 -1.40 -6.45
CA PRO A 684 -26.84 -1.18 -7.75
C PRO A 684 -27.63 -2.42 -8.21
N MET A 685 -28.28 -2.32 -9.37
CA MET A 685 -28.98 -3.47 -9.99
C MET A 685 -28.11 -4.70 -10.25
N SER A 686 -26.78 -4.57 -10.20
CA SER A 686 -25.81 -5.68 -10.15
C SER A 686 -25.32 -5.88 -8.70
N PRO A 687 -25.89 -6.80 -7.90
CA PRO A 687 -25.67 -6.80 -6.45
C PRO A 687 -24.24 -7.12 -6.00
N ALA A 688 -23.44 -7.78 -6.84
CA ALA A 688 -22.03 -8.03 -6.54
C ALA A 688 -21.12 -6.81 -6.77
N ASN A 689 -21.60 -5.77 -7.47
CA ASN A 689 -20.94 -4.46 -7.57
C ASN A 689 -21.40 -3.53 -6.43
N ARG A 690 -21.62 -4.07 -5.22
CA ARG A 690 -21.83 -3.23 -4.03
C ARG A 690 -20.48 -2.64 -3.63
N PHE A 691 -20.47 -1.32 -3.46
CA PHE A 691 -19.33 -0.56 -2.96
C PHE A 691 -19.80 0.40 -1.86
N SER A 692 -18.85 0.96 -1.11
CA SER A 692 -19.08 1.86 0.02
C SER A 692 -18.15 3.06 -0.04
N VAL A 693 -18.66 4.22 0.34
CA VAL A 693 -17.90 5.47 0.36
C VAL A 693 -18.25 6.31 1.59
N THR A 694 -17.42 7.29 1.93
CA THR A 694 -17.76 8.29 2.96
C THR A 694 -18.92 9.17 2.51
N ALA A 695 -19.70 9.69 3.47
CA ALA A 695 -20.87 10.55 3.23
C ALA A 695 -20.63 11.70 2.23
N GLU A 696 -19.42 12.25 2.23
CA GLU A 696 -18.99 13.37 1.39
C GLU A 696 -18.53 13.00 -0.02
N HIS A 697 -18.22 11.73 -0.29
CA HIS A 697 -17.52 11.38 -1.53
C HIS A 697 -18.42 11.50 -2.76
N PRO A 698 -17.99 12.18 -3.85
CA PRO A 698 -18.81 12.36 -5.04
C PRO A 698 -18.95 11.10 -5.88
N LEU A 699 -20.18 10.78 -6.26
CA LEU A 699 -20.54 9.69 -7.17
C LEU A 699 -21.16 10.29 -8.44
N LEU A 700 -20.82 9.76 -9.62
CA LEU A 700 -21.42 10.23 -10.87
C LEU A 700 -22.82 9.64 -11.03
N VAL A 701 -23.84 10.51 -10.98
CA VAL A 701 -25.26 10.12 -10.86
C VAL A 701 -26.15 10.96 -11.76
N VAL A 702 -27.19 10.33 -12.32
CA VAL A 702 -28.40 11.01 -12.82
C VAL A 702 -29.55 10.76 -11.83
N PRO A 703 -30.10 11.81 -11.19
CA PRO A 703 -31.24 11.68 -10.29
C PRO A 703 -32.48 11.13 -10.99
N ARG A 704 -33.25 10.31 -10.29
CA ARG A 704 -34.48 9.69 -10.83
C ARG A 704 -35.56 10.73 -11.15
N ASP A 705 -35.60 11.81 -10.38
CA ASP A 705 -36.75 12.71 -10.33
C ASP A 705 -36.86 13.62 -11.56
N GLU A 706 -35.74 14.05 -12.09
CA GLU A 706 -35.62 14.85 -13.32
C GLU A 706 -36.15 14.08 -14.54
N VAL A 707 -35.94 12.76 -14.55
CA VAL A 707 -36.29 11.85 -15.64
C VAL A 707 -37.67 11.19 -15.50
N ARG A 708 -38.47 11.53 -14.46
CA ARG A 708 -39.84 11.02 -14.26
C ARG A 708 -40.77 11.32 -15.45
N ALA A 709 -41.73 10.40 -15.67
CA ALA A 709 -42.73 10.45 -16.74
C ALA A 709 -44.15 10.86 -16.29
N ARG A 710 -44.60 10.47 -15.07
CA ARG A 710 -45.92 10.81 -14.51
C ARG A 710 -45.96 10.67 -12.98
N LYS A 711 -47.00 11.21 -12.33
CA LYS A 711 -47.26 11.05 -10.89
C LYS A 711 -47.59 9.59 -10.52
N GLU A 712 -47.33 9.25 -9.27
CA GLU A 712 -47.34 7.88 -8.74
C GLU A 712 -48.71 7.20 -8.75
N ARG A 713 -48.68 5.87 -8.87
CA ARG A 713 -49.72 4.99 -8.33
C ARG A 713 -49.16 4.38 -7.05
N SER A 714 -49.99 4.32 -6.00
CA SER A 714 -49.62 3.76 -4.70
C SER A 714 -48.89 2.41 -4.83
N GLY A 715 -47.74 2.29 -4.18
CA GLY A 715 -46.93 1.07 -4.13
C GLY A 715 -45.97 0.82 -5.30
N TRP A 716 -45.88 1.70 -6.30
CA TRP A 716 -44.97 1.52 -7.45
C TRP A 716 -44.03 2.72 -7.65
N THR A 717 -42.73 2.44 -7.84
CA THR A 717 -41.73 3.48 -8.14
C THR A 717 -42.05 4.17 -9.47
N ALA A 718 -41.87 5.50 -9.49
CA ALA A 718 -42.26 6.32 -10.64
C ALA A 718 -41.62 5.85 -11.96
N GLU A 719 -42.42 5.82 -13.02
CA GLU A 719 -41.99 5.44 -14.37
C GLU A 719 -41.08 6.51 -14.96
N VAL A 720 -39.99 6.08 -15.61
CA VAL A 720 -38.90 6.95 -16.09
C VAL A 720 -38.95 7.08 -17.60
N ASN A 721 -38.99 8.33 -18.08
CA ASN A 721 -38.96 8.64 -19.50
C ASN A 721 -37.57 8.32 -20.06
N SER A 722 -37.50 7.30 -20.91
CA SER A 722 -36.23 6.78 -21.41
C SER A 722 -35.55 7.68 -22.45
N THR A 723 -36.28 8.65 -23.02
CA THR A 723 -35.72 9.69 -23.90
C THR A 723 -35.17 10.86 -23.09
N LYS A 724 -35.75 11.16 -21.92
CA LYS A 724 -35.12 12.09 -20.95
C LYS A 724 -33.82 11.51 -20.39
N LEU A 725 -33.82 10.26 -19.91
CA LEU A 725 -32.65 9.66 -19.27
C LEU A 725 -31.44 9.47 -20.22
N ARG A 726 -31.65 9.36 -21.53
CA ARG A 726 -30.55 9.40 -22.54
C ARG A 726 -30.11 10.82 -22.94
N ARG A 727 -30.70 11.87 -22.35
CA ARG A 727 -30.40 13.29 -22.60
C ARG A 727 -30.07 14.07 -21.32
N ALA A 728 -30.23 13.45 -20.15
CA ALA A 728 -29.80 14.02 -18.89
C ALA A 728 -28.28 13.83 -18.79
N GLU A 729 -27.57 14.88 -18.39
CA GLU A 729 -26.16 14.73 -18.04
C GLU A 729 -26.02 14.17 -16.62
N PRO A 730 -25.09 13.24 -16.39
CA PRO A 730 -24.71 12.85 -15.04
C PRO A 730 -23.96 14.00 -14.36
N ARG A 731 -24.19 14.18 -13.05
CA ARG A 731 -23.42 15.10 -12.22
C ARG A 731 -22.82 14.39 -11.01
N TRP A 732 -21.77 14.99 -10.46
CA TRP A 732 -21.09 14.51 -9.26
C TRP A 732 -21.91 14.88 -8.01
N ILE A 733 -22.50 13.87 -7.36
CA ILE A 733 -23.36 14.03 -6.18
C ILE A 733 -22.68 13.37 -4.98
N ALA A 734 -22.49 14.12 -3.88
CA ALA A 734 -21.97 13.58 -2.62
C ALA A 734 -22.86 12.43 -2.11
N ALA A 735 -22.26 11.31 -1.74
CA ALA A 735 -22.93 10.04 -1.41
C ALA A 735 -24.17 10.18 -0.50
N LYS A 736 -24.10 11.02 0.54
CA LYS A 736 -25.21 11.29 1.46
C LYS A 736 -26.51 11.74 0.78
N ASN A 737 -26.39 12.48 -0.33
CA ASN A 737 -27.49 13.05 -1.10
C ASN A 737 -28.06 12.08 -2.16
N VAL A 738 -27.34 11.00 -2.51
CA VAL A 738 -27.77 10.03 -3.54
C VAL A 738 -28.86 9.10 -2.99
N ALA A 739 -30.00 8.98 -3.68
CA ALA A 739 -31.18 8.25 -3.20
C ALA A 739 -31.35 6.83 -3.79
N GLU A 740 -32.25 6.04 -3.22
CA GLU A 740 -32.65 4.76 -3.82
C GLU A 740 -33.45 4.97 -5.11
N GLY A 741 -33.07 4.27 -6.17
CA GLY A 741 -33.70 4.39 -7.49
C GLY A 741 -33.10 5.45 -8.42
N ASP A 742 -32.16 6.28 -7.94
CA ASP A 742 -31.28 7.12 -8.76
C ASP A 742 -30.31 6.27 -9.60
N PHE A 743 -29.76 6.84 -10.67
CA PHE A 743 -28.93 6.11 -11.64
C PHE A 743 -27.44 6.42 -11.47
N LEU A 744 -26.67 5.46 -10.95
CA LEU A 744 -25.20 5.50 -10.97
C LEU A 744 -24.69 5.28 -12.40
N ILE A 745 -23.57 5.93 -12.73
CA ILE A 745 -22.92 5.78 -14.02
C ILE A 745 -21.87 4.67 -14.01
N TYR A 746 -22.06 3.71 -14.91
CA TYR A 746 -21.09 2.65 -15.25
C TYR A 746 -20.56 2.93 -16.67
N PRO A 747 -19.34 3.50 -16.82
CA PRO A 747 -18.79 3.80 -18.15
C PRO A 747 -18.53 2.55 -18.98
N LYS A 748 -18.49 2.71 -20.31
CA LYS A 748 -18.00 1.66 -21.22
C LYS A 748 -16.47 1.80 -21.35
N PRO A 749 -15.67 0.78 -21.00
CA PRO A 749 -14.22 0.84 -21.15
C PRO A 749 -13.82 1.06 -22.62
N LYS A 750 -13.05 2.12 -22.88
CA LYS A 750 -12.60 2.50 -24.23
C LYS A 750 -11.27 1.84 -24.56
N PRO A 751 -11.04 1.43 -25.83
CA PRO A 751 -9.81 0.75 -26.21
C PRO A 751 -8.58 1.66 -26.09
N ILE A 752 -7.50 1.11 -25.50
CA ILE A 752 -6.16 1.66 -25.64
C ILE A 752 -5.67 1.33 -27.06
N PRO A 753 -5.19 2.31 -27.87
CA PRO A 753 -4.66 2.01 -29.19
C PRO A 753 -3.39 1.13 -29.10
N HIS A 754 -3.51 -0.17 -29.42
CA HIS A 754 -2.38 -1.09 -29.49
C HIS A 754 -2.43 -1.96 -30.74
N ARG A 755 -1.25 -2.31 -31.27
CA ARG A 755 -1.08 -2.88 -32.62
C ARG A 755 -0.93 -4.41 -32.65
N THR A 756 -1.29 -5.09 -31.56
CA THR A 756 -0.93 -6.51 -31.32
C THR A 756 -2.17 -7.40 -31.32
N VAL A 757 -2.51 -7.94 -32.49
CA VAL A 757 -3.67 -8.83 -32.69
C VAL A 757 -3.30 -10.26 -32.29
N LEU A 758 -3.98 -10.80 -31.28
CA LEU A 758 -4.07 -12.25 -31.07
C LEU A 758 -5.06 -12.83 -32.12
N PRO A 759 -4.78 -13.99 -32.72
CA PRO A 759 -5.65 -14.56 -33.75
C PRO A 759 -7.04 -14.92 -33.20
N PRO A 760 -8.14 -14.79 -33.97
CA PRO A 760 -9.50 -15.17 -33.56
C PRO A 760 -9.62 -16.62 -33.07
N GLU A 761 -8.79 -17.53 -33.58
CA GLU A 761 -8.67 -18.92 -33.13
C GLU A 761 -8.30 -18.99 -31.64
N PHE A 762 -7.47 -18.06 -31.16
CA PHE A 762 -7.12 -17.96 -29.74
C PHE A 762 -8.26 -17.36 -28.92
N ALA A 763 -9.05 -16.44 -29.46
CA ALA A 763 -10.27 -15.95 -28.81
C ALA A 763 -11.25 -17.10 -28.56
N ARG A 764 -11.61 -17.87 -29.61
CA ARG A 764 -12.51 -19.02 -29.49
C ARG A 764 -11.98 -20.07 -28.53
N LEU A 765 -10.70 -20.44 -28.66
CA LEU A 765 -10.08 -21.42 -27.77
C LEU A 765 -10.02 -20.95 -26.31
N ALA A 766 -9.76 -19.66 -26.05
CA ALA A 766 -9.80 -19.09 -24.71
C ALA A 766 -11.22 -19.05 -24.14
N GLY A 767 -12.24 -18.76 -24.96
CA GLY A 767 -13.66 -18.80 -24.56
C GLY A 767 -14.12 -20.21 -24.14
N TYR A 768 -13.88 -21.22 -24.98
CA TYR A 768 -14.13 -22.62 -24.59
C TYR A 768 -13.25 -23.05 -23.41
N TYR A 769 -12.04 -22.49 -23.27
CA TYR A 769 -11.20 -22.78 -22.10
C TYR A 769 -11.76 -22.15 -20.82
N LEU A 770 -12.35 -20.95 -20.89
CA LEU A 770 -12.98 -20.29 -19.75
C LEU A 770 -14.20 -21.07 -19.23
N ALA A 771 -14.96 -21.69 -20.14
CA ALA A 771 -16.00 -22.68 -19.84
C ALA A 771 -15.36 -24.01 -19.38
N GLU A 772 -15.33 -24.99 -20.29
CA GLU A 772 -15.07 -26.40 -20.01
C GLU A 772 -13.59 -26.82 -20.09
N GLY A 773 -12.68 -25.88 -20.33
CA GLY A 773 -11.26 -26.15 -20.40
C GLY A 773 -10.53 -26.20 -19.05
N HIS A 774 -9.48 -27.03 -19.03
CA HIS A 774 -8.49 -27.10 -17.96
C HIS A 774 -7.10 -27.46 -18.52
N ALA A 775 -6.05 -26.79 -18.04
CA ALA A 775 -4.66 -27.10 -18.35
C ALA A 775 -4.04 -27.98 -17.26
N CYS A 776 -3.49 -29.15 -17.61
CA CYS A 776 -2.91 -30.10 -16.65
C CYS A 776 -1.78 -30.95 -17.24
N LEU A 777 -1.02 -31.61 -16.37
CA LEU A 777 -0.07 -32.66 -16.75
C LEU A 777 -0.80 -34.00 -16.87
N THR A 778 -0.98 -34.50 -18.10
CA THR A 778 -1.59 -35.81 -18.37
C THR A 778 -0.49 -36.79 -18.78
N ASN A 779 -0.36 -37.92 -18.07
CA ASN A 779 0.73 -38.89 -18.27
C ASN A 779 2.14 -38.27 -18.22
N GLY A 780 2.32 -37.19 -17.46
CA GLY A 780 3.57 -36.42 -17.37
C GLY A 780 3.77 -35.34 -18.44
N TYR A 781 2.85 -35.20 -19.41
CA TYR A 781 2.93 -34.23 -20.51
C TYR A 781 1.98 -33.04 -20.33
N GLU A 782 2.46 -31.85 -20.67
CA GLU A 782 1.69 -30.59 -20.68
C GLU A 782 0.53 -30.69 -21.69
N SER A 783 -0.71 -30.56 -21.19
CA SER A 783 -1.92 -30.83 -21.95
C SER A 783 -3.07 -29.85 -21.64
N LEU A 784 -3.88 -29.56 -22.66
CA LEU A 784 -5.19 -28.94 -22.51
C LEU A 784 -6.26 -30.04 -22.59
N ILE A 785 -7.24 -29.99 -21.69
CA ILE A 785 -8.42 -30.87 -21.71
C ILE A 785 -9.68 -30.00 -21.76
N PHE A 786 -10.64 -30.37 -22.61
CA PHE A 786 -11.98 -29.79 -22.70
C PHE A 786 -13.01 -30.92 -22.58
N SER A 787 -14.17 -30.67 -21.96
CA SER A 787 -15.24 -31.66 -21.78
C SER A 787 -16.59 -31.10 -22.20
N PHE A 788 -17.22 -31.68 -23.21
CA PHE A 788 -18.53 -31.26 -23.73
C PHE A 788 -19.56 -32.40 -23.60
N HIS A 789 -20.84 -32.11 -23.84
CA HIS A 789 -21.85 -33.16 -24.02
C HIS A 789 -21.57 -33.95 -25.31
N ALA A 790 -22.04 -35.20 -25.39
CA ALA A 790 -21.82 -36.04 -26.57
C ALA A 790 -22.47 -35.47 -27.85
N ASP A 791 -23.55 -34.70 -27.71
CA ASP A 791 -24.29 -34.09 -28.83
C ASP A 791 -23.66 -32.76 -29.30
N GLU A 792 -22.74 -32.17 -28.53
CA GLU A 792 -22.10 -30.86 -28.80
C GLU A 792 -20.88 -30.98 -29.73
N PHE A 793 -20.98 -31.85 -30.74
CA PHE A 793 -19.86 -32.22 -31.60
C PHE A 793 -19.29 -31.05 -32.43
N GLU A 794 -20.09 -30.00 -32.68
CA GLU A 794 -19.62 -28.78 -33.34
C GLU A 794 -18.58 -28.01 -32.51
N TYR A 795 -18.73 -27.94 -31.19
CA TYR A 795 -17.76 -27.29 -30.30
C TYR A 795 -16.48 -28.13 -30.19
N VAL A 796 -16.62 -29.46 -30.22
CA VAL A 796 -15.50 -30.41 -30.27
C VAL A 796 -14.62 -30.17 -31.50
N GLU A 797 -15.19 -29.99 -32.70
CA GLU A 797 -14.38 -29.75 -33.90
C GLU A 797 -13.87 -28.30 -34.00
N ASP A 798 -14.59 -27.27 -33.51
CA ASP A 798 -14.06 -25.89 -33.44
C ASP A 798 -12.82 -25.83 -32.52
N VAL A 799 -12.86 -26.47 -31.34
CA VAL A 799 -11.68 -26.61 -30.45
C VAL A 799 -10.53 -27.35 -31.14
N ARG A 800 -10.81 -28.43 -31.88
CA ARG A 800 -9.79 -29.18 -32.65
C ARG A 800 -9.19 -28.33 -33.77
N GLN A 801 -10.01 -27.57 -34.49
CA GLN A 801 -9.58 -26.70 -35.58
C GLN A 801 -8.75 -25.52 -35.07
N ALA A 802 -9.17 -24.88 -33.98
CA ALA A 802 -8.39 -23.83 -33.31
C ALA A 802 -7.04 -24.36 -32.81
N CYS A 803 -7.01 -25.51 -32.12
CA CYS A 803 -5.75 -26.11 -31.66
C CYS A 803 -4.84 -26.56 -32.82
N LYS A 804 -5.41 -27.06 -33.92
CA LYS A 804 -4.67 -27.39 -35.15
C LYS A 804 -4.07 -26.14 -35.79
N SER A 805 -4.80 -25.03 -35.83
CA SER A 805 -4.35 -23.77 -36.43
C SER A 805 -3.32 -23.02 -35.59
N LEU A 806 -3.42 -23.08 -34.25
CA LEU A 806 -2.53 -22.38 -33.31
C LEU A 806 -1.26 -23.16 -32.98
N TYR A 807 -1.33 -24.50 -32.92
CA TYR A 807 -0.28 -25.34 -32.33
C TYR A 807 0.08 -26.58 -33.17
N GLU A 808 -0.47 -26.73 -34.38
CA GLU A 808 -0.31 -27.92 -35.24
C GLU A 808 -0.72 -29.24 -34.55
N LYS A 809 -1.67 -29.17 -33.59
CA LYS A 809 -2.21 -30.32 -32.85
C LYS A 809 -3.72 -30.26 -32.78
N SER A 810 -4.42 -31.11 -33.54
CA SER A 810 -5.88 -31.24 -33.44
C SER A 810 -6.34 -31.81 -32.08
N GLY A 811 -5.49 -32.58 -31.41
CA GLY A 811 -5.86 -33.33 -30.21
C GLY A 811 -6.58 -34.66 -30.50
N SER A 812 -6.66 -35.50 -29.47
CA SER A 812 -7.41 -36.74 -29.43
C SER A 812 -8.80 -36.50 -28.84
N VAL A 813 -9.85 -37.07 -29.42
CA VAL A 813 -11.21 -37.08 -28.85
C VAL A 813 -11.49 -38.45 -28.25
N LEU A 814 -12.11 -38.47 -27.08
CA LEU A 814 -12.69 -39.64 -26.44
C LEU A 814 -14.19 -39.37 -26.20
N ILE A 815 -15.06 -40.18 -26.79
CA ILE A 815 -16.50 -40.13 -26.54
C ILE A 815 -16.85 -41.25 -25.56
N GLU A 816 -17.49 -40.90 -24.45
CA GLU A 816 -17.98 -41.83 -23.43
C GLU A 816 -19.51 -41.87 -23.52
N GLU A 817 -20.06 -42.64 -24.46
CA GLU A 817 -21.51 -42.71 -24.77
C GLU A 817 -22.37 -42.94 -23.51
N HIS A 818 -21.97 -43.88 -22.66
CA HIS A 818 -22.68 -44.21 -21.41
C HIS A 818 -22.68 -43.09 -20.35
N LYS A 819 -22.00 -41.97 -20.60
CA LYS A 819 -21.98 -40.76 -19.77
C LYS A 819 -22.37 -39.50 -20.56
N HIS A 820 -22.82 -39.64 -21.80
CA HIS A 820 -23.15 -38.54 -22.71
C HIS A 820 -22.09 -37.43 -22.76
N SER A 821 -20.80 -37.79 -22.80
CA SER A 821 -19.70 -36.81 -22.77
C SER A 821 -18.65 -37.05 -23.85
N ALA A 822 -18.13 -35.95 -24.41
CA ALA A 822 -17.04 -35.92 -25.36
C ALA A 822 -15.86 -35.12 -24.77
N ARG A 823 -14.71 -35.77 -24.57
CA ARG A 823 -13.49 -35.15 -24.04
C ARG A 823 -12.48 -34.92 -25.15
N VAL A 824 -11.98 -33.70 -25.27
CA VAL A 824 -10.86 -33.34 -26.17
C VAL A 824 -9.60 -33.21 -25.33
N THR A 825 -8.54 -33.94 -25.67
CA THR A 825 -7.22 -33.82 -25.02
C THR A 825 -6.16 -33.42 -26.06
N VAL A 826 -5.49 -32.29 -25.83
CA VAL A 826 -4.48 -31.72 -26.71
C VAL A 826 -3.15 -31.66 -25.97
N TYR A 827 -2.19 -32.51 -26.34
CA TYR A 827 -0.83 -32.45 -25.81
C TYR A 827 -0.06 -31.32 -26.51
N THR A 828 0.12 -30.20 -25.80
CA THR A 828 0.79 -29.01 -26.34
C THR A 828 1.41 -28.19 -25.20
N LYS A 829 2.75 -28.12 -25.17
CA LYS A 829 3.49 -27.25 -24.25
C LYS A 829 3.17 -25.77 -24.47
N ALA A 830 3.10 -25.36 -25.75
CA ALA A 830 2.77 -23.99 -26.14
C ALA A 830 1.36 -23.59 -25.69
N GLY A 831 0.36 -24.45 -25.94
CA GLY A 831 -1.02 -24.19 -25.52
C GLY A 831 -1.21 -24.24 -24.00
N TYR A 832 -0.54 -25.17 -23.31
CA TYR A 832 -0.53 -25.23 -21.85
C TYR A 832 0.03 -23.95 -21.22
N ALA A 833 1.19 -23.47 -21.70
CA ALA A 833 1.77 -22.21 -21.24
C ALA A 833 0.89 -21.00 -21.60
N ALA A 834 0.40 -20.91 -22.84
CA ALA A 834 -0.45 -19.80 -23.29
C ALA A 834 -1.73 -19.69 -22.45
N MET A 835 -2.39 -20.81 -22.12
CA MET A 835 -3.57 -20.80 -21.25
C MET A 835 -3.22 -20.52 -19.79
N ARG A 836 -2.13 -21.08 -19.25
CA ARG A 836 -1.63 -20.78 -17.90
C ARG A 836 -1.40 -19.29 -17.71
N ASP A 837 -0.74 -18.66 -18.67
CA ASP A 837 -0.22 -17.29 -18.56
C ASP A 837 -1.26 -16.22 -18.94
N ASN A 838 -2.22 -16.55 -19.82
CA ASN A 838 -3.23 -15.60 -20.29
C ASN A 838 -4.67 -15.85 -19.80
N VAL A 839 -4.96 -17.03 -19.24
CA VAL A 839 -6.32 -17.43 -18.82
C VAL A 839 -6.37 -18.07 -17.42
N GLY A 840 -5.23 -18.57 -16.91
CA GLY A 840 -5.08 -19.18 -15.58
C GLY A 840 -5.43 -20.67 -15.50
N ILE A 841 -5.02 -21.34 -14.42
CA ILE A 841 -5.28 -22.77 -14.17
C ILE A 841 -6.21 -22.94 -12.97
N GLY A 842 -7.27 -23.74 -13.16
CA GLY A 842 -8.27 -24.07 -12.14
C GLY A 842 -9.44 -23.07 -12.09
N SER A 843 -10.67 -23.59 -11.98
CA SER A 843 -11.92 -22.85 -12.20
C SER A 843 -12.09 -21.55 -11.39
N SER A 844 -11.57 -21.50 -10.16
CA SER A 844 -11.65 -20.31 -9.29
C SER A 844 -10.41 -19.39 -9.36
N LYS A 845 -9.46 -19.69 -10.24
CA LYS A 845 -8.27 -18.88 -10.55
C LYS A 845 -8.22 -18.43 -12.02
N LYS A 846 -9.23 -18.79 -12.83
CA LYS A 846 -9.38 -18.32 -14.21
C LYS A 846 -9.45 -16.78 -14.22
N LYS A 847 -8.57 -16.12 -14.96
CA LYS A 847 -8.55 -14.66 -15.18
C LYS A 847 -7.85 -14.37 -16.51
N LEU A 848 -8.29 -13.34 -17.23
CA LEU A 848 -7.60 -12.88 -18.43
C LEU A 848 -6.38 -12.03 -18.08
N SER A 849 -5.32 -12.14 -18.89
CA SER A 849 -4.19 -11.23 -18.85
C SER A 849 -4.52 -9.88 -19.51
N ASP A 850 -3.77 -8.85 -19.15
CA ASP A 850 -3.81 -7.51 -19.73
C ASP A 850 -3.71 -7.55 -21.28
N LEU A 851 -2.87 -8.43 -21.83
CA LEU A 851 -2.73 -8.66 -23.27
C LEU A 851 -4.04 -9.08 -23.95
N VAL A 852 -4.87 -9.90 -23.29
CA VAL A 852 -6.16 -10.37 -23.81
C VAL A 852 -7.26 -9.32 -23.58
N MET A 853 -7.26 -8.64 -22.43
CA MET A 853 -8.21 -7.57 -22.11
C MET A 853 -8.10 -6.37 -23.08
N ARG A 854 -6.88 -6.07 -23.57
CA ARG A 854 -6.62 -4.99 -24.55
C ARG A 854 -6.95 -5.32 -26.01
N GLN A 855 -7.39 -6.54 -26.34
CA GLN A 855 -7.72 -6.91 -27.72
C GLN A 855 -8.95 -6.11 -28.26
N ASP A 856 -9.17 -6.15 -29.57
CA ASP A 856 -10.29 -5.45 -30.21
C ASP A 856 -11.66 -6.10 -29.92
N GLU A 857 -12.75 -5.41 -30.28
CA GLU A 857 -14.12 -5.85 -30.00
C GLU A 857 -14.55 -7.06 -30.83
N THR A 858 -13.91 -7.34 -31.97
CA THR A 858 -14.13 -8.55 -32.77
C THR A 858 -13.55 -9.75 -32.03
N PHE A 859 -12.30 -9.64 -31.58
CA PHE A 859 -11.64 -10.66 -30.76
C PHE A 859 -12.43 -10.92 -29.46
N LEU A 860 -12.82 -9.87 -28.74
CA LEU A 860 -13.56 -10.01 -27.48
C LEU A 860 -14.96 -10.60 -27.68
N ARG A 861 -15.62 -10.33 -28.82
CA ARG A 861 -16.90 -10.96 -29.17
C ARG A 861 -16.74 -12.46 -29.45
N GLU A 862 -15.74 -12.86 -30.24
CA GLU A 862 -15.41 -14.28 -30.49
C GLU A 862 -15.13 -15.04 -29.18
N LEU A 863 -14.41 -14.42 -28.23
CA LEU A 863 -14.13 -15.00 -26.92
C LEU A 863 -15.40 -15.17 -26.08
N VAL A 864 -16.26 -14.15 -26.04
CA VAL A 864 -17.53 -14.20 -25.29
C VAL A 864 -18.50 -15.21 -25.90
N ASP A 865 -18.67 -15.24 -27.22
CA ASP A 865 -19.59 -16.19 -27.85
C ASP A 865 -19.10 -17.64 -27.76
N ALA A 866 -17.79 -17.91 -27.79
CA ALA A 866 -17.26 -19.24 -27.50
C ALA A 866 -17.42 -19.63 -26.01
N TYR A 867 -17.30 -18.69 -25.07
CA TYR A 867 -17.61 -18.95 -23.66
C TYR A 867 -19.11 -19.24 -23.44
N VAL A 868 -19.99 -18.51 -24.13
CA VAL A 868 -21.45 -18.74 -24.11
C VAL A 868 -21.85 -20.06 -24.76
N LYS A 869 -21.15 -20.51 -25.81
CA LYS A 869 -21.39 -21.86 -26.36
C LYS A 869 -21.09 -22.97 -25.35
N GLY A 870 -20.04 -22.83 -24.53
CA GLY A 870 -19.63 -23.86 -23.57
C GLY A 870 -20.37 -23.85 -22.23
N ASP A 871 -20.64 -22.67 -21.64
CA ASP A 871 -21.19 -22.51 -20.27
C ASP A 871 -22.39 -21.53 -20.24
N GLY A 872 -22.95 -21.20 -21.41
CA GLY A 872 -24.03 -20.24 -21.55
C GLY A 872 -25.42 -20.86 -21.67
N ASN A 873 -26.30 -20.49 -20.74
CA ASN A 873 -27.74 -20.73 -20.85
C ASN A 873 -28.41 -19.55 -21.57
N VAL A 874 -28.93 -19.80 -22.78
CA VAL A 874 -29.66 -18.80 -23.58
C VAL A 874 -31.17 -19.05 -23.50
N THR A 875 -31.95 -18.05 -23.08
CA THR A 875 -33.42 -18.15 -23.07
C THR A 875 -34.10 -16.98 -23.76
N ARG A 876 -34.95 -17.27 -24.74
CA ARG A 876 -35.71 -16.26 -25.47
C ARG A 876 -36.96 -15.87 -24.70
N ARG A 877 -37.07 -14.60 -24.28
CA ARG A 877 -38.18 -14.09 -23.46
C ARG A 877 -38.62 -12.71 -23.95
N GLY A 878 -39.87 -12.60 -24.42
CA GLY A 878 -40.44 -11.34 -24.90
C GLY A 878 -39.77 -10.80 -26.18
N GLY A 879 -39.27 -11.68 -27.05
CA GLY A 879 -38.53 -11.32 -28.26
C GLY A 879 -37.03 -11.07 -28.05
N VAL A 880 -36.59 -10.96 -26.79
CA VAL A 880 -35.20 -10.69 -26.38
C VAL A 880 -34.52 -11.99 -25.99
N ASP A 881 -33.26 -12.18 -26.38
CA ASP A 881 -32.44 -13.31 -25.96
C ASP A 881 -31.64 -12.98 -24.69
N TRP A 882 -31.86 -13.76 -23.65
CA TRP A 882 -31.21 -13.63 -22.34
C TRP A 882 -30.08 -14.64 -22.23
N LYS A 883 -28.83 -14.16 -22.19
CA LYS A 883 -27.62 -14.98 -21.97
C LYS A 883 -27.27 -14.96 -20.47
N ARG A 884 -26.98 -16.14 -19.91
CA ARG A 884 -26.52 -16.33 -18.52
C ARG A 884 -25.39 -17.35 -18.47
N VAL A 885 -24.35 -17.08 -17.69
CA VAL A 885 -23.19 -17.95 -17.44
C VAL A 885 -22.92 -18.07 -15.93
N HIS A 886 -22.16 -19.09 -15.51
CA HIS A 886 -21.87 -19.35 -14.10
C HIS A 886 -20.37 -19.61 -13.87
N THR A 887 -19.73 -18.91 -12.93
CA THR A 887 -18.31 -19.12 -12.65
C THR A 887 -17.98 -19.12 -11.16
N THR A 888 -16.89 -19.80 -10.81
CA THR A 888 -16.31 -19.81 -9.46
C THR A 888 -15.11 -18.86 -9.33
N SER A 889 -14.74 -18.14 -10.39
CA SER A 889 -13.75 -17.07 -10.35
C SER A 889 -14.43 -15.70 -10.25
N ARG A 890 -14.26 -15.04 -9.11
CA ARG A 890 -14.72 -13.66 -8.90
C ARG A 890 -14.10 -12.70 -9.93
N VAL A 891 -12.81 -12.86 -10.23
CA VAL A 891 -12.07 -11.99 -11.17
C VAL A 891 -12.65 -12.11 -12.59
N TRP A 892 -12.87 -13.34 -13.07
CA TRP A 892 -13.48 -13.56 -14.39
C TRP A 892 -14.89 -12.98 -14.48
N ALA A 893 -15.72 -13.08 -13.44
CA ALA A 893 -17.08 -12.52 -13.44
C ALA A 893 -17.10 -11.00 -13.69
N PHE A 894 -16.14 -10.25 -13.13
CA PHE A 894 -16.03 -8.80 -13.34
C PHE A 894 -15.27 -8.44 -14.63
N GLN A 895 -14.24 -9.19 -15.02
CA GLN A 895 -13.61 -9.02 -16.34
C GLN A 895 -14.62 -9.23 -17.48
N LEU A 896 -15.48 -10.25 -17.37
CA LEU A 896 -16.57 -10.49 -18.32
C LEU A 896 -17.61 -9.36 -18.31
N GLN A 897 -17.97 -8.80 -17.15
CA GLN A 897 -18.85 -7.64 -17.08
C GLN A 897 -18.24 -6.42 -17.81
N SER A 898 -16.94 -6.18 -17.62
CA SER A 898 -16.17 -5.10 -18.28
C SER A 898 -16.11 -5.30 -19.80
N ILE A 899 -15.82 -6.52 -20.27
CA ILE A 899 -15.85 -6.89 -21.69
C ILE A 899 -17.23 -6.69 -22.29
N LEU A 900 -18.29 -7.20 -21.63
CA LEU A 900 -19.66 -7.06 -22.11
C LEU A 900 -20.08 -5.59 -22.18
N ALA A 901 -19.70 -4.77 -21.19
CA ALA A 901 -19.97 -3.34 -21.18
C ALA A 901 -19.33 -2.64 -22.39
N ARG A 902 -18.06 -2.94 -22.70
CA ARG A 902 -17.36 -2.47 -23.90
C ARG A 902 -18.03 -2.94 -25.20
N LEU A 903 -18.52 -4.18 -25.25
CA LEU A 903 -19.28 -4.73 -26.38
C LEU A 903 -20.73 -4.18 -26.52
N GLY A 904 -21.14 -3.23 -25.66
CA GLY A 904 -22.47 -2.60 -25.69
C GLY A 904 -23.56 -3.30 -24.85
N HIS A 905 -23.17 -4.22 -23.96
CA HIS A 905 -24.09 -5.04 -23.16
C HIS A 905 -23.86 -4.87 -21.65
N TYR A 906 -24.73 -4.15 -20.94
CA TYR A 906 -24.66 -4.13 -19.47
C TYR A 906 -25.03 -5.50 -18.89
N ALA A 907 -24.14 -6.06 -18.07
CA ALA A 907 -24.34 -7.35 -17.41
C ALA A 907 -24.49 -7.18 -15.89
N THR A 908 -25.42 -7.95 -15.28
CA THR A 908 -25.54 -8.04 -13.83
C THR A 908 -24.83 -9.27 -13.30
N VAL A 909 -24.10 -9.10 -12.19
CA VAL A 909 -23.33 -10.12 -11.47
C VAL A 909 -24.01 -10.38 -10.13
N GLU A 910 -24.43 -11.62 -9.90
CA GLU A 910 -25.13 -12.08 -8.70
C GLU A 910 -24.37 -13.24 -8.03
N LEU A 911 -24.10 -13.17 -6.72
CA LEU A 911 -23.63 -14.33 -5.96
C LEU A 911 -24.83 -15.27 -5.73
N ARG A 912 -24.87 -16.40 -6.45
CA ARG A 912 -26.02 -17.33 -6.46
C ARG A 912 -26.06 -18.28 -5.29
N ARG A 913 -24.89 -18.70 -4.81
CA ARG A 913 -24.69 -19.51 -3.61
C ARG A 913 -23.37 -19.05 -2.99
N PRO A 914 -23.36 -18.57 -1.73
CA PRO A 914 -22.11 -18.41 -1.00
C PRO A 914 -21.47 -19.77 -0.76
N GLY A 915 -20.13 -19.78 -0.66
CA GLY A 915 -19.37 -20.96 -0.30
C GLY A 915 -19.67 -21.46 1.12
N GLY A 916 -19.25 -22.69 1.41
CA GLY A 916 -19.43 -23.29 2.75
C GLY A 916 -19.49 -24.82 2.73
N PRO A 917 -19.55 -25.47 3.92
CA PRO A 917 -19.63 -26.91 4.02
C PRO A 917 -20.95 -27.44 3.44
N GLY A 918 -20.89 -28.54 2.71
CA GLY A 918 -22.09 -29.24 2.26
C GLY A 918 -21.80 -30.67 1.82
N VAL A 919 -22.84 -31.50 1.85
CA VAL A 919 -22.76 -32.89 1.39
C VAL A 919 -23.00 -32.95 -0.12
N ILE A 920 -22.20 -33.74 -0.85
CA ILE A 920 -22.48 -34.17 -2.23
C ILE A 920 -22.22 -35.67 -2.30
N MET A 921 -23.24 -36.46 -2.65
CA MET A 921 -23.19 -37.93 -2.72
C MET A 921 -22.50 -38.58 -1.50
N GLY A 922 -22.92 -38.18 -0.29
CA GLY A 922 -22.40 -38.69 0.99
C GLY A 922 -21.02 -38.15 1.42
N ARG A 923 -20.34 -37.34 0.60
CA ARG A 923 -19.04 -36.74 0.94
C ARG A 923 -19.22 -35.32 1.47
N ASN A 924 -18.53 -34.99 2.57
CA ASN A 924 -18.37 -33.61 3.01
C ASN A 924 -17.42 -32.89 2.03
N VAL A 925 -17.89 -31.79 1.44
CA VAL A 925 -17.12 -30.95 0.53
C VAL A 925 -17.37 -29.48 0.82
N VAL A 926 -16.31 -28.67 0.85
CA VAL A 926 -16.44 -27.21 0.90
C VAL A 926 -16.83 -26.74 -0.49
N ARG A 927 -18.07 -26.26 -0.62
CA ARG A 927 -18.59 -25.66 -1.85
C ARG A 927 -17.97 -24.27 -1.99
N LYS A 928 -17.60 -23.89 -3.22
CA LYS A 928 -17.12 -22.54 -3.55
C LYS A 928 -18.29 -21.61 -3.85
N ASP A 929 -18.04 -20.30 -3.77
CA ASP A 929 -18.92 -19.28 -4.34
C ASP A 929 -19.24 -19.57 -5.81
N ILE A 930 -20.48 -19.29 -6.20
CA ILE A 930 -20.89 -19.31 -7.60
C ILE A 930 -21.43 -17.93 -7.98
N TYR A 931 -20.65 -17.22 -8.80
CA TYR A 931 -21.03 -15.96 -9.43
C TYR A 931 -21.82 -16.28 -10.70
N GLN A 932 -22.96 -15.61 -10.89
CA GLN A 932 -23.76 -15.67 -12.10
C GLN A 932 -23.66 -14.33 -12.81
N VAL A 933 -23.24 -14.34 -14.07
CA VAL A 933 -23.29 -13.16 -14.94
C VAL A 933 -24.47 -13.33 -15.91
N GLN A 934 -25.30 -12.30 -16.06
CA GLN A 934 -26.46 -12.33 -16.97
C GLN A 934 -26.66 -10.99 -17.69
N TRP A 935 -26.94 -11.05 -18.99
CA TRP A 935 -27.17 -9.90 -19.86
C TRP A 935 -28.18 -10.26 -20.97
N THR A 936 -28.49 -9.29 -21.82
CA THR A 936 -29.41 -9.50 -22.96
C THR A 936 -28.95 -8.78 -24.21
N GLU A 937 -29.18 -9.40 -25.36
CA GLU A 937 -28.89 -8.83 -26.66
C GLU A 937 -30.14 -8.14 -27.22
N GLY A 938 -29.96 -7.00 -27.91
CA GLY A 938 -31.08 -6.15 -28.37
C GLY A 938 -31.61 -5.12 -27.37
N GLY A 939 -30.84 -4.73 -26.34
CA GLY A 939 -31.05 -3.49 -25.57
C GLY A 939 -32.32 -3.37 -24.70
N HIS A 940 -33.14 -4.43 -24.60
CA HIS A 940 -34.45 -4.39 -23.94
C HIS A 940 -34.54 -5.13 -22.60
N GLY A 941 -33.61 -6.03 -22.28
CA GLY A 941 -33.79 -7.00 -21.20
C GLY A 941 -33.75 -6.43 -19.78
N ALA A 942 -32.86 -5.47 -19.52
CA ALA A 942 -32.87 -4.73 -18.28
C ALA A 942 -33.82 -3.52 -18.39
N ARG A 943 -35.14 -3.74 -18.22
CA ARG A 943 -36.17 -2.66 -18.25
C ARG A 943 -35.88 -1.45 -17.36
N GLN A 944 -34.94 -1.57 -16.41
CA GLN A 944 -34.53 -0.52 -15.48
C GLN A 944 -33.17 0.14 -15.81
N VAL A 945 -32.23 -0.52 -16.50
CA VAL A 945 -30.93 0.09 -16.90
C VAL A 945 -31.09 0.79 -18.26
N ARG A 946 -30.35 1.87 -18.52
CA ARG A 946 -30.30 2.50 -19.86
C ARG A 946 -28.88 2.59 -20.39
N ASP A 947 -28.75 2.34 -21.69
CA ASP A 947 -27.57 2.69 -22.47
C ASP A 947 -27.69 4.15 -22.90
N CYS A 948 -26.67 4.96 -22.61
CA CYS A 948 -26.63 6.39 -22.91
C CYS A 948 -25.49 6.76 -23.89
N GLY A 949 -24.97 5.78 -24.67
CA GLY A 949 -23.85 6.00 -25.58
C GLY A 949 -22.55 5.51 -24.96
N ASP A 950 -21.80 6.41 -24.31
CA ASP A 950 -20.49 6.10 -23.71
C ASP A 950 -20.57 5.39 -22.35
N TYR A 951 -21.77 5.30 -21.76
CA TYR A 951 -21.99 4.73 -20.42
C TYR A 951 -23.36 4.09 -20.28
N PHE A 952 -23.55 3.34 -19.19
CA PHE A 952 -24.85 2.84 -18.74
C PHE A 952 -25.31 3.57 -17.48
N ALA A 953 -26.56 4.01 -17.48
CA ALA A 953 -27.26 4.54 -16.31
C ALA A 953 -27.93 3.37 -15.56
N VAL A 954 -27.39 3.01 -14.39
CA VAL A 954 -27.77 1.82 -13.61
C VAL A 954 -28.46 2.24 -12.32
N PRO A 955 -29.74 1.86 -12.09
CA PRO A 955 -30.42 2.31 -10.88
C PRO A 955 -29.89 1.64 -9.62
N ILE A 956 -29.82 2.41 -8.53
CA ILE A 956 -29.56 1.95 -7.18
C ILE A 956 -30.76 1.14 -6.70
N LYS A 957 -30.51 -0.11 -6.32
CA LYS A 957 -31.52 -1.06 -5.84
C LYS A 957 -31.70 -0.99 -4.32
N LYS A 958 -30.62 -0.68 -3.58
CA LYS A 958 -30.63 -0.42 -2.14
C LYS A 958 -29.49 0.54 -1.76
N ARG A 959 -29.76 1.46 -0.84
CA ARG A 959 -28.78 2.26 -0.10
C ARG A 959 -28.73 1.74 1.34
N ALA A 960 -27.55 1.68 1.93
CA ALA A 960 -27.39 1.39 3.35
C ALA A 960 -26.36 2.35 3.94
N VAL A 961 -26.59 2.78 5.18
CA VAL A 961 -25.63 3.57 5.96
C VAL A 961 -25.18 2.70 7.13
N ARG A 962 -23.90 2.78 7.48
CA ARG A 962 -23.36 2.32 8.77
C ARG A 962 -22.43 3.39 9.32
N GLU A 963 -22.37 3.54 10.63
CA GLU A 963 -21.18 4.16 11.24
C GLU A 963 -20.00 3.20 11.09
N ALA A 964 -18.79 3.75 10.94
CA ALA A 964 -17.57 2.99 10.88
C ALA A 964 -16.41 3.74 11.55
N HIS A 965 -15.50 2.95 12.12
CA HIS A 965 -14.26 3.36 12.77
C HIS A 965 -13.13 2.56 12.13
N GLU A 966 -12.89 2.79 10.84
CA GLU A 966 -11.99 1.98 10.01
C GLU A 966 -11.13 2.87 9.12
N PRO A 967 -9.92 2.41 8.72
CA PRO A 967 -9.04 3.18 7.86
C PRO A 967 -9.65 3.37 6.48
N VAL A 968 -9.40 4.55 5.94
CA VAL A 968 -9.92 5.06 4.69
C VAL A 968 -8.74 5.62 3.86
N TYR A 969 -8.69 5.31 2.56
CA TYR A 969 -7.70 5.64 1.52
C TYR A 969 -8.29 6.53 0.41
N ASN A 970 -7.53 7.22 -0.43
CA ASN A 970 -8.08 7.88 -1.62
C ASN A 970 -7.01 7.90 -2.71
N LEU A 971 -7.45 7.85 -3.96
CA LEU A 971 -6.59 8.07 -5.10
C LEU A 971 -6.74 9.52 -5.57
N ASP A 972 -5.62 10.16 -5.84
CA ASP A 972 -5.60 11.19 -6.88
C ASP A 972 -5.08 10.54 -8.16
N VAL A 973 -5.60 11.01 -9.29
CA VAL A 973 -5.51 10.39 -10.62
C VAL A 973 -5.40 11.50 -11.65
N GLU A 974 -4.60 11.31 -12.71
CA GLU A 974 -4.51 12.22 -13.87
C GLU A 974 -5.90 12.56 -14.47
N GLU A 975 -6.03 13.68 -15.20
CA GLU A 975 -7.31 14.15 -15.74
C GLU A 975 -8.10 13.03 -16.46
N PRO A 976 -9.40 12.83 -16.15
CA PRO A 976 -10.31 13.80 -15.54
C PRO A 976 -10.69 13.45 -14.09
N ASP A 977 -9.71 13.52 -13.17
CA ASP A 977 -9.87 13.48 -11.71
C ASP A 977 -10.81 12.40 -11.14
N SER A 978 -10.82 11.21 -11.74
CA SER A 978 -11.81 10.18 -11.41
C SER A 978 -11.33 8.76 -11.66
N TYR A 979 -11.92 7.83 -10.91
CA TYR A 979 -11.66 6.40 -11.00
C TYR A 979 -12.95 5.59 -10.79
N LEU A 980 -12.93 4.28 -11.13
CA LEU A 980 -14.11 3.42 -11.00
C LEU A 980 -14.04 2.50 -9.77
N ALA A 981 -14.84 2.77 -8.74
CA ALA A 981 -15.08 1.85 -7.63
C ALA A 981 -16.11 0.78 -8.07
N TYR A 982 -15.72 -0.50 -8.10
CA TYR A 982 -16.54 -1.61 -8.61
C TYR A 982 -17.18 -1.37 -10.00
N GLY A 983 -16.53 -0.56 -10.86
CA GLY A 983 -17.02 -0.16 -12.17
C GLY A 983 -17.93 1.08 -12.20
N PHE A 984 -18.20 1.71 -11.06
CA PHE A 984 -18.98 2.95 -10.96
C PHE A 984 -18.08 4.17 -10.72
N ALA A 985 -18.38 5.28 -11.39
CA ALA A 985 -17.51 6.45 -11.38
C ALA A 985 -17.56 7.23 -10.05
N VAL A 986 -16.38 7.44 -9.47
CA VAL A 986 -16.10 8.21 -8.25
C VAL A 986 -14.97 9.23 -8.53
N HIS A 987 -14.83 10.27 -7.71
CA HIS A 987 -13.96 11.43 -7.97
C HIS A 987 -12.79 11.50 -6.97
N ASN A 988 -11.61 11.94 -7.42
CA ASN A 988 -10.47 12.32 -6.54
C ASN A 988 -10.94 13.22 -5.39
N CYS A 989 -10.26 13.23 -4.24
CA CYS A 989 -10.64 14.08 -3.10
C CYS A 989 -10.23 15.56 -3.22
N THR A 990 -9.44 15.93 -4.22
CA THR A 990 -9.25 17.34 -4.63
C THR A 990 -10.60 18.04 -4.92
N ALA A 991 -10.69 19.34 -4.59
CA ALA A 991 -11.97 20.06 -4.65
C ALA A 991 -12.51 20.17 -6.10
N PRO A 992 -13.78 19.79 -6.38
CA PRO A 992 -14.33 19.90 -7.72
C PRO A 992 -14.45 21.36 -8.17
N ILE A 993 -14.23 21.62 -9.46
CA ILE A 993 -14.37 22.95 -10.07
C ILE A 993 -15.85 23.19 -10.37
N TYR A 994 -16.56 23.86 -9.46
CA TYR A 994 -17.96 24.22 -9.65
C TYR A 994 -18.10 25.58 -10.34
N LYS A 995 -19.17 25.78 -11.12
CA LYS A 995 -19.45 27.07 -11.80
C LYS A 995 -20.00 28.15 -10.87
N SER A 996 -20.37 27.81 -9.63
CA SER A 996 -20.91 28.73 -8.62
C SER A 996 -19.91 28.97 -7.50
N ASP A 997 -19.77 30.23 -7.06
CA ASP A 997 -18.92 30.58 -5.93
C ASP A 997 -19.36 29.84 -4.65
N SER A 998 -18.38 29.41 -3.85
CA SER A 998 -18.61 28.62 -2.62
C SER A 998 -17.75 29.15 -1.46
N LEU A 999 -18.21 28.99 -0.21
CA LEU A 999 -17.60 29.64 0.95
C LEU A 999 -17.01 28.63 1.94
N HIS A 1000 -15.70 28.63 2.11
CA HIS A 1000 -15.03 28.02 3.26
C HIS A 1000 -14.74 29.10 4.31
N SER A 1001 -15.22 28.90 5.54
CA SER A 1001 -14.92 29.78 6.67
C SER A 1001 -14.72 29.01 7.97
N ALA A 1002 -13.60 28.29 8.02
CA ALA A 1002 -13.08 27.69 9.24
C ALA A 1002 -12.56 28.74 10.24
N VAL A 1003 -12.63 28.39 11.53
CA VAL A 1003 -11.99 29.12 12.62
C VAL A 1003 -11.17 28.14 13.45
N VAL A 1004 -9.90 28.48 13.71
CA VAL A 1004 -8.96 27.66 14.48
C VAL A 1004 -8.47 28.45 15.69
N GLU A 1005 -8.84 27.99 16.90
CA GLU A 1005 -8.39 28.52 18.18
C GLU A 1005 -7.35 27.59 18.80
N ILE A 1006 -6.20 28.14 19.19
CA ILE A 1006 -5.14 27.39 19.88
C ILE A 1006 -4.76 28.09 21.18
N ILE A 1007 -4.66 27.34 22.27
CA ILE A 1007 -4.14 27.79 23.56
C ILE A 1007 -2.87 26.99 23.85
N VAL A 1008 -1.73 27.67 23.91
CA VAL A 1008 -0.42 27.08 24.23
C VAL A 1008 0.00 27.59 25.61
N LYS A 1009 -0.06 26.70 26.60
CA LYS A 1009 0.27 26.97 28.01
C LYS A 1009 1.77 27.12 28.26
N PRO A 1010 2.22 27.53 29.47
CA PRO A 1010 3.62 27.82 29.71
C PRO A 1010 4.54 26.67 29.28
N HIS A 1011 5.66 27.01 28.66
CA HIS A 1011 6.66 26.06 28.14
C HIS A 1011 6.18 25.03 27.10
N ALA A 1012 4.89 25.02 26.72
CA ALA A 1012 4.34 24.09 25.73
C ALA A 1012 4.63 24.54 24.29
N ARG A 1013 4.49 23.62 23.33
CA ARG A 1013 4.77 23.85 21.90
C ARG A 1013 3.68 23.26 21.01
N VAL A 1014 3.16 24.04 20.05
CA VAL A 1014 2.21 23.52 19.05
C VAL A 1014 2.69 23.86 17.64
N ARG A 1015 2.78 22.83 16.78
CA ARG A 1015 3.01 22.98 15.34
C ARG A 1015 1.72 22.67 14.60
N TYR A 1016 1.14 23.63 13.87
CA TYR A 1016 -0.07 23.42 13.07
C TYR A 1016 0.29 23.51 11.58
N THR A 1017 0.18 22.39 10.88
CA THR A 1017 0.37 22.32 9.42
C THR A 1017 -0.97 22.46 8.69
N THR A 1018 -0.99 23.04 7.49
CA THR A 1018 -2.16 23.00 6.60
C THR A 1018 -1.71 23.15 5.15
N ILE A 1019 -1.87 22.13 4.33
CA ILE A 1019 -1.77 22.27 2.87
C ILE A 1019 -3.19 22.39 2.34
N GLN A 1020 -3.51 23.48 1.63
CA GLN A 1020 -4.83 23.73 1.08
C GLN A 1020 -4.75 23.82 -0.45
N ASN A 1021 -5.45 22.92 -1.14
CA ASN A 1021 -5.72 23.02 -2.58
C ASN A 1021 -7.24 23.08 -2.81
N TRP A 1022 -7.74 24.28 -3.08
CA TRP A 1022 -9.15 24.55 -3.33
C TRP A 1022 -9.42 24.77 -4.82
N SER A 1023 -10.67 24.62 -5.26
CA SER A 1023 -11.06 24.98 -6.63
C SER A 1023 -11.17 26.50 -6.82
N THR A 1024 -11.03 26.94 -8.08
CA THR A 1024 -10.93 28.35 -8.50
C THR A 1024 -12.20 29.17 -8.32
N ASN A 1025 -13.25 28.59 -7.73
CA ASN A 1025 -14.51 29.23 -7.35
C ASN A 1025 -14.69 29.37 -5.81
N VAL A 1026 -13.71 28.96 -5.00
CA VAL A 1026 -13.82 28.97 -3.52
C VAL A 1026 -13.30 30.28 -2.89
N TYR A 1027 -14.13 30.88 -2.03
CA TYR A 1027 -13.74 31.90 -1.06
C TYR A 1027 -13.23 31.22 0.22
N ASN A 1028 -11.92 31.31 0.48
CA ASN A 1028 -11.20 30.71 1.61
C ASN A 1028 -10.98 31.78 2.72
N LEU A 1029 -11.98 31.99 3.57
CA LEU A 1029 -12.06 33.10 4.53
C LEU A 1029 -11.86 32.62 5.98
N VAL A 1030 -10.61 32.34 6.34
CA VAL A 1030 -10.24 31.57 7.55
C VAL A 1030 -9.64 32.46 8.63
N THR A 1031 -10.15 32.33 9.87
CA THR A 1031 -9.55 32.99 11.05
C THR A 1031 -8.79 31.98 11.90
N LYS A 1032 -7.45 31.96 11.83
CA LYS A 1032 -6.58 31.15 12.70
C LYS A 1032 -5.88 32.03 13.74
N ARG A 1033 -5.89 31.64 15.02
CA ARG A 1033 -5.20 32.39 16.09
C ARG A 1033 -4.82 31.49 17.26
N ALA A 1034 -3.59 31.65 17.71
CA ALA A 1034 -3.05 31.06 18.92
C ALA A 1034 -2.86 32.12 20.01
N ARG A 1035 -3.05 31.72 21.26
CA ARG A 1035 -2.53 32.42 22.44
C ARG A 1035 -1.37 31.60 23.00
N ALA A 1036 -0.21 32.24 23.14
CA ALA A 1036 0.99 31.68 23.76
C ALA A 1036 1.19 32.30 25.15
N GLU A 1037 1.34 31.46 26.18
CA GLU A 1037 1.66 31.85 27.56
C GLU A 1037 3.20 31.78 27.80
N ALA A 1038 3.70 31.82 29.05
CA ALA A 1038 5.12 32.09 29.32
C ALA A 1038 6.06 30.99 28.78
N GLY A 1039 7.06 31.36 27.97
CA GLY A 1039 7.98 30.43 27.31
C GLY A 1039 7.34 29.48 26.28
N ALA A 1040 6.06 29.65 25.96
CA ALA A 1040 5.32 28.82 25.01
C ALA A 1040 5.77 29.10 23.56
N THR A 1041 5.65 28.11 22.67
CA THR A 1041 6.01 28.23 21.24
C THR A 1041 4.86 27.82 20.33
N MET A 1042 4.46 28.70 19.41
CA MET A 1042 3.48 28.39 18.37
C MET A 1042 4.12 28.46 16.98
N GLU A 1043 3.97 27.42 16.17
CA GLU A 1043 4.44 27.34 14.79
C GLU A 1043 3.27 27.08 13.83
N TRP A 1044 2.96 28.04 12.95
CA TRP A 1044 2.05 27.82 11.83
C TRP A 1044 2.85 27.50 10.57
N ILE A 1045 2.50 26.41 9.87
CA ILE A 1045 3.05 26.07 8.54
C ILE A 1045 1.87 25.94 7.58
N ASP A 1046 1.77 26.80 6.56
CA ASP A 1046 0.59 26.81 5.70
C ASP A 1046 0.87 26.99 4.20
N GLY A 1047 0.23 26.15 3.39
CA GLY A 1047 0.18 26.25 1.93
C GLY A 1047 -1.20 26.69 1.44
N ASN A 1048 -1.23 27.62 0.48
CA ASN A 1048 -2.43 28.21 -0.09
C ASN A 1048 -2.38 28.08 -1.62
N ILE A 1049 -3.21 27.19 -2.18
CA ILE A 1049 -3.22 26.89 -3.61
C ILE A 1049 -4.68 26.84 -4.12
N GLY A 1050 -4.90 27.33 -5.35
CA GLY A 1050 -6.09 27.07 -6.16
C GLY A 1050 -7.37 27.89 -5.87
N SER A 1051 -7.62 28.31 -4.62
CA SER A 1051 -8.82 29.09 -4.27
C SER A 1051 -8.96 30.39 -5.06
N LYS A 1052 -10.20 30.75 -5.45
CA LYS A 1052 -10.55 32.04 -6.07
C LYS A 1052 -9.99 33.23 -5.28
N VAL A 1053 -10.29 33.24 -3.98
CA VAL A 1053 -9.87 34.28 -3.04
C VAL A 1053 -9.53 33.63 -1.71
N THR A 1054 -8.28 33.75 -1.27
CA THR A 1054 -7.92 33.53 0.14
C THR A 1054 -7.88 34.87 0.87
N MET A 1055 -8.47 34.91 2.08
CA MET A 1055 -8.13 35.89 3.11
C MET A 1055 -7.80 35.15 4.41
N LYS A 1056 -6.51 34.92 4.66
CA LYS A 1056 -6.05 34.12 5.80
C LYS A 1056 -4.82 34.75 6.46
N TYR A 1057 -4.94 35.02 7.76
CA TYR A 1057 -3.90 35.69 8.53
C TYR A 1057 -3.67 35.00 9.89
N PRO A 1058 -2.95 33.86 9.94
CA PRO A 1058 -2.64 33.19 11.20
C PRO A 1058 -1.95 34.12 12.18
N SER A 1059 -2.38 34.07 13.44
CA SER A 1059 -1.98 35.04 14.46
C SER A 1059 -1.44 34.35 15.70
N VAL A 1060 -0.45 34.96 16.34
CA VAL A 1060 0.05 34.53 17.66
C VAL A 1060 -0.01 35.72 18.60
N TRP A 1061 -0.75 35.56 19.70
CA TRP A 1061 -0.78 36.48 20.83
C TRP A 1061 0.20 35.99 21.89
N MET A 1062 1.40 36.58 21.92
CA MET A 1062 2.45 36.27 22.87
C MET A 1062 2.15 36.98 24.20
N THR A 1063 1.38 36.31 25.05
CA THR A 1063 0.80 36.85 26.31
C THR A 1063 1.64 36.59 27.57
N GLY A 1064 2.68 35.75 27.48
CA GLY A 1064 3.63 35.52 28.57
C GLY A 1064 5.05 35.85 28.15
N GLU A 1065 5.93 36.10 29.14
CA GLU A 1065 7.34 36.38 28.91
C GLU A 1065 8.02 35.21 28.17
N HIS A 1066 8.99 35.50 27.29
CA HIS A 1066 9.69 34.52 26.44
C HIS A 1066 8.81 33.69 25.48
N ALA A 1067 7.52 34.00 25.34
CA ALA A 1067 6.66 33.36 24.36
C ALA A 1067 7.14 33.61 22.91
N LYS A 1068 6.91 32.62 22.05
CA LYS A 1068 7.36 32.60 20.65
C LYS A 1068 6.22 32.36 19.68
N GLY A 1069 6.27 33.04 18.54
CA GLY A 1069 5.33 32.85 17.43
C GLY A 1069 6.04 32.80 16.09
N GLU A 1070 5.87 31.70 15.37
CA GLU A 1070 6.46 31.47 14.05
C GLU A 1070 5.36 31.21 13.02
N VAL A 1071 5.47 31.80 11.83
CA VAL A 1071 4.59 31.55 10.67
C VAL A 1071 5.45 31.33 9.43
N LEU A 1072 5.24 30.19 8.78
CA LEU A 1072 5.93 29.75 7.58
C LEU A 1072 4.88 29.49 6.48
N SER A 1073 4.74 30.43 5.55
CA SER A 1073 3.59 30.49 4.65
C SER A 1073 4.01 30.44 3.19
N VAL A 1074 3.36 29.59 2.37
CA VAL A 1074 3.44 29.60 0.91
C VAL A 1074 2.07 29.91 0.30
N ALA A 1075 2.05 30.79 -0.70
CA ALA A 1075 0.86 31.10 -1.47
C ALA A 1075 1.13 31.06 -2.98
N PHE A 1076 0.25 30.40 -3.73
CA PHE A 1076 0.27 30.33 -5.18
C PHE A 1076 -0.99 30.98 -5.78
N ALA A 1077 -0.81 31.87 -6.75
CA ALA A 1077 -1.91 32.47 -7.52
C ALA A 1077 -1.75 32.18 -9.02
N GLY A 1078 -2.71 31.43 -9.57
CA GLY A 1078 -2.93 31.32 -11.02
C GLY A 1078 -3.90 32.37 -11.57
N GLU A 1079 -4.35 32.18 -12.82
CA GLU A 1079 -5.33 33.04 -13.49
C GLU A 1079 -6.61 33.26 -12.65
N ASP A 1080 -7.13 34.49 -12.66
CA ASP A 1080 -8.27 34.99 -11.87
C ASP A 1080 -8.23 34.79 -10.34
N GLN A 1081 -7.13 34.28 -9.76
CA GLN A 1081 -6.98 34.09 -8.31
C GLN A 1081 -6.40 35.32 -7.59
N HIS A 1082 -6.90 35.60 -6.39
CA HIS A 1082 -6.27 36.55 -5.44
C HIS A 1082 -6.04 35.92 -4.06
N GLN A 1083 -4.79 35.55 -3.77
CA GLN A 1083 -4.40 35.08 -2.43
C GLN A 1083 -3.91 36.26 -1.56
N ASP A 1084 -4.75 36.75 -0.63
CA ASP A 1084 -4.39 37.75 0.38
C ASP A 1084 -4.06 37.03 1.71
N THR A 1085 -2.79 36.68 1.86
CA THR A 1085 -2.25 35.82 2.92
C THR A 1085 -1.24 36.58 3.78
N GLY A 1086 -1.05 36.19 5.03
CA GLY A 1086 0.03 36.76 5.84
C GLY A 1086 -0.06 36.35 7.31
N ALA A 1087 0.53 37.15 8.20
CA ALA A 1087 0.68 36.79 9.61
C ALA A 1087 0.39 37.95 10.56
N LYS A 1088 -0.03 37.67 11.79
CA LYS A 1088 -0.29 38.71 12.82
C LYS A 1088 0.35 38.36 14.17
N MET A 1089 1.54 38.92 14.42
CA MET A 1089 2.31 38.73 15.64
C MET A 1089 2.04 39.87 16.62
N LEU A 1090 1.45 39.56 17.78
CA LEU A 1090 1.18 40.52 18.85
C LEU A 1090 2.08 40.19 20.04
N HIS A 1091 3.08 41.04 20.28
CA HIS A 1091 3.94 40.98 21.46
C HIS A 1091 3.27 41.77 22.60
N LEU A 1092 2.86 41.04 23.64
CA LEU A 1092 2.06 41.56 24.77
C LEU A 1092 2.79 41.40 26.12
N ALA A 1093 4.01 40.86 26.12
CA ALA A 1093 4.83 40.58 27.29
C ALA A 1093 6.33 40.73 26.96
N PRO A 1094 7.21 40.89 27.97
CA PRO A 1094 8.65 41.05 27.76
C PRO A 1094 9.33 39.88 27.06
N ASN A 1095 10.48 40.15 26.44
CA ASN A 1095 11.41 39.17 25.89
C ASN A 1095 10.78 38.16 24.91
N THR A 1096 9.68 38.52 24.25
CA THR A 1096 8.94 37.66 23.30
C THR A 1096 9.54 37.75 21.89
N SER A 1097 9.55 36.63 21.16
CA SER A 1097 10.22 36.56 19.84
C SER A 1097 9.33 36.03 18.73
N SER A 1098 9.28 36.70 17.58
CA SER A 1098 8.52 36.23 16.42
C SER A 1098 9.32 36.15 15.13
N ASN A 1099 8.95 35.19 14.28
CA ASN A 1099 9.51 34.99 12.95
C ASN A 1099 8.36 34.78 11.95
N ILE A 1100 8.36 35.55 10.86
CA ILE A 1100 7.43 35.37 9.75
C ILE A 1100 8.27 35.17 8.48
N VAL A 1101 8.09 34.03 7.83
CA VAL A 1101 8.63 33.76 6.50
C VAL A 1101 7.45 33.49 5.57
N SER A 1102 7.19 34.42 4.66
CA SER A 1102 6.16 34.28 3.63
C SER A 1102 6.82 34.16 2.27
N LYS A 1103 6.42 33.15 1.50
CA LYS A 1103 6.78 32.96 0.10
C LYS A 1103 5.53 33.02 -0.76
N SER A 1104 5.63 33.70 -1.89
CA SER A 1104 4.51 33.89 -2.82
C SER A 1104 4.95 33.66 -4.25
N VAL A 1105 4.11 33.01 -5.04
CA VAL A 1105 4.34 32.71 -6.47
C VAL A 1105 3.11 33.12 -7.25
N ALA A 1106 3.29 33.91 -8.31
CA ALA A 1106 2.19 34.42 -9.12
C ALA A 1106 2.44 34.13 -10.63
N ARG A 1107 1.42 33.55 -11.28
CA ARG A 1107 1.42 33.10 -12.68
C ARG A 1107 0.06 33.42 -13.34
N GLY A 1108 0.05 33.63 -14.66
CA GLY A 1108 -1.19 33.71 -15.47
C GLY A 1108 -2.02 34.97 -15.22
N GLY A 1109 -1.41 36.07 -14.80
CA GLY A 1109 -2.12 37.28 -14.36
C GLY A 1109 -2.58 37.21 -12.89
N GLY A 1110 -2.35 36.08 -12.22
CA GLY A 1110 -2.71 35.85 -10.83
C GLY A 1110 -2.12 36.86 -9.87
N ARG A 1111 -2.82 37.08 -8.75
CA ARG A 1111 -2.46 38.06 -7.74
C ARG A 1111 -2.12 37.42 -6.40
N THR A 1112 -0.87 37.54 -5.97
CA THR A 1112 -0.48 37.32 -4.57
C THR A 1112 -0.51 38.64 -3.80
N SER A 1113 -0.79 38.58 -2.50
CA SER A 1113 -0.72 39.73 -1.60
C SER A 1113 -0.28 39.27 -0.22
N TYR A 1114 0.92 39.65 0.20
CA TYR A 1114 1.32 39.49 1.59
C TYR A 1114 0.70 40.60 2.45
N ARG A 1115 0.12 40.25 3.60
CA ARG A 1115 -0.42 41.22 4.56
C ARG A 1115 -0.04 40.86 6.00
N GLY A 1116 1.02 41.50 6.49
CA GLY A 1116 1.57 41.28 7.82
C GLY A 1116 1.13 42.33 8.84
N LEU A 1117 0.97 41.94 10.10
CA LEU A 1117 0.98 42.85 11.25
C LEU A 1117 1.99 42.36 12.29
N VAL A 1118 2.98 43.19 12.61
CA VAL A 1118 3.78 43.06 13.83
C VAL A 1118 3.39 44.21 14.75
N GLN A 1119 2.83 43.89 15.91
CA GLN A 1119 2.47 44.87 16.93
C GLN A 1119 3.23 44.55 18.22
N VAL A 1120 4.00 45.53 18.71
CA VAL A 1120 4.72 45.45 19.97
C VAL A 1120 4.15 46.48 20.93
N ASN A 1121 3.36 46.01 21.89
CA ASN A 1121 2.66 46.88 22.83
C ASN A 1121 3.55 47.30 24.00
N LYS A 1122 3.20 48.43 24.61
CA LYS A 1122 3.88 48.96 25.79
C LYS A 1122 3.92 47.92 26.92
N GLY A 1123 5.10 47.70 27.50
CA GLY A 1123 5.42 46.63 28.43
C GLY A 1123 6.14 45.43 27.81
N ALA A 1124 6.24 45.32 26.48
CA ALA A 1124 6.91 44.22 25.80
C ALA A 1124 8.41 44.48 25.52
N GLN A 1125 9.15 44.93 26.53
CA GLN A 1125 10.60 45.22 26.43
C GLN A 1125 11.44 43.98 26.09
N GLY A 1126 12.60 44.15 25.47
CA GLY A 1126 13.48 43.08 24.98
C GLY A 1126 12.93 42.26 23.80
N SER A 1127 11.75 42.60 23.27
CA SER A 1127 11.06 41.80 22.24
C SER A 1127 11.73 41.89 20.87
N ARG A 1128 11.62 40.80 20.09
CA ARG A 1128 12.29 40.66 18.78
C ARG A 1128 11.34 40.16 17.70
N SER A 1129 11.39 40.74 16.51
CA SER A 1129 10.60 40.26 15.37
C SER A 1129 11.39 40.30 14.06
N SER A 1130 11.27 39.23 13.27
CA SER A 1130 11.83 39.09 11.92
C SER A 1130 10.70 38.80 10.94
N VAL A 1131 10.63 39.55 9.83
CA VAL A 1131 9.60 39.38 8.79
C VAL A 1131 10.25 39.35 7.41
N LYS A 1132 10.35 38.16 6.80
CA LYS A 1132 10.84 37.98 5.44
C LYS A 1132 9.69 37.65 4.48
N CYS A 1133 9.57 38.44 3.42
CA CYS A 1133 8.53 38.30 2.40
C CYS A 1133 9.18 38.15 1.03
N ASP A 1134 9.32 36.92 0.55
CA ASP A 1134 9.80 36.63 -0.79
C ASP A 1134 8.61 36.48 -1.76
N ALA A 1135 8.69 37.08 -2.93
CA ALA A 1135 7.75 36.90 -4.03
C ALA A 1135 8.49 36.50 -5.31
N LEU A 1136 7.91 35.58 -6.07
CA LEU A 1136 8.40 35.14 -7.37
C LEU A 1136 7.31 35.35 -8.42
N LEU A 1137 7.55 36.28 -9.34
CA LEU A 1137 6.72 36.46 -10.53
C LEU A 1137 7.24 35.52 -11.62
N VAL A 1138 6.37 34.63 -12.08
CA VAL A 1138 6.67 33.66 -13.14
C VAL A 1138 6.68 34.32 -14.52
N ASP A 1139 5.89 35.38 -14.70
CA ASP A 1139 5.68 36.06 -15.98
C ASP A 1139 5.70 37.61 -15.87
N THR A 1140 5.16 38.29 -16.89
CA THR A 1140 5.11 39.76 -17.00
C THR A 1140 3.75 40.38 -16.69
N ILE A 1141 2.68 39.59 -16.56
CA ILE A 1141 1.31 40.05 -16.33
C ILE A 1141 0.84 39.86 -14.87
N SER A 1142 1.43 38.90 -14.17
CA SER A 1142 1.12 38.53 -12.79
C SER A 1142 1.63 39.56 -11.78
N ARG A 1143 0.98 39.62 -10.62
CA ARG A 1143 1.19 40.67 -9.62
C ARG A 1143 1.41 40.09 -8.22
N SER A 1144 2.41 40.62 -7.51
CA SER A 1144 2.54 40.44 -6.07
C SER A 1144 2.56 41.79 -5.36
N ASP A 1145 1.69 41.96 -4.36
CA ASP A 1145 1.71 43.11 -3.45
C ASP A 1145 2.25 42.71 -2.07
N THR A 1146 2.90 43.64 -1.37
CA THR A 1146 3.40 43.43 0.01
C THR A 1146 2.92 44.56 0.90
N TYR A 1147 2.08 44.24 1.90
CA TYR A 1147 1.45 45.19 2.82
C TYR A 1147 1.90 44.91 4.28
N PRO A 1148 3.12 45.31 4.67
CA PRO A 1148 3.59 45.18 6.04
C PRO A 1148 3.03 46.30 6.93
N TYR A 1149 2.47 45.94 8.08
CA TYR A 1149 2.12 46.88 9.15
C TYR A 1149 2.99 46.61 10.37
N VAL A 1150 3.65 47.65 10.87
CA VAL A 1150 4.54 47.58 12.04
C VAL A 1150 4.13 48.68 13.02
N ASP A 1151 3.68 48.27 14.21
CA ASP A 1151 3.14 49.14 15.26
C ASP A 1151 3.91 48.88 16.57
N ILE A 1152 5.01 49.62 16.76
CA ILE A 1152 5.91 49.50 17.91
C ILE A 1152 5.62 50.64 18.88
N ARG A 1153 5.34 50.28 20.14
CA ARG A 1153 4.89 51.20 21.21
C ARG A 1153 5.76 51.10 22.48
N GLU A 1154 6.96 50.57 22.33
CA GLU A 1154 7.96 50.34 23.37
C GLU A 1154 9.35 50.60 22.76
N ASP A 1155 10.28 51.18 23.53
CA ASP A 1155 11.55 51.68 22.99
C ASP A 1155 12.63 50.57 22.86
N ASP A 1156 12.60 49.56 23.73
CA ASP A 1156 13.55 48.43 23.73
C ASP A 1156 13.00 47.25 22.91
N VAL A 1157 13.12 47.35 21.58
CA VAL A 1157 12.59 46.38 20.61
C VAL A 1157 13.56 46.21 19.44
N THR A 1158 13.81 44.97 19.01
CA THR A 1158 14.54 44.67 17.76
C THR A 1158 13.55 44.22 16.67
N MET A 1159 13.40 44.97 15.59
CA MET A 1159 12.50 44.60 14.49
C MET A 1159 13.21 44.69 13.13
N GLY A 1160 13.12 43.63 12.34
CA GLY A 1160 13.62 43.57 10.97
C GLY A 1160 12.52 43.16 9.99
N HIS A 1161 12.43 43.86 8.86
CA HIS A 1161 11.58 43.47 7.73
C HIS A 1161 12.36 43.49 6.42
N GLU A 1162 12.34 42.36 5.73
CA GLU A 1162 12.83 42.19 4.36
C GLU A 1162 11.67 41.85 3.43
N ALA A 1163 11.61 42.51 2.27
CA ALA A 1163 10.70 42.15 1.18
C ALA A 1163 11.49 42.09 -0.13
N THR A 1164 11.41 40.97 -0.84
CA THR A 1164 12.13 40.75 -2.10
C THR A 1164 11.15 40.25 -3.16
N VAL A 1165 10.99 41.00 -4.25
CA VAL A 1165 10.22 40.57 -5.42
C VAL A 1165 11.21 40.20 -6.54
N SER A 1166 11.26 38.91 -6.86
CA SER A 1166 12.08 38.34 -7.91
C SER A 1166 11.23 38.04 -9.15
N LYS A 1167 11.86 38.10 -10.32
CA LYS A 1167 11.36 37.45 -11.54
C LYS A 1167 12.21 36.21 -11.82
N VAL A 1168 11.64 35.20 -12.46
CA VAL A 1168 12.44 34.09 -13.00
C VAL A 1168 13.38 34.65 -14.08
N SER A 1169 14.65 34.24 -14.05
CA SER A 1169 15.66 34.78 -14.97
C SER A 1169 15.70 33.98 -16.26
N GLU A 1170 15.59 34.67 -17.39
CA GLU A 1170 15.83 34.11 -18.75
C GLU A 1170 17.15 33.34 -18.82
N ASN A 1171 18.21 33.85 -18.18
CA ASN A 1171 19.52 33.19 -18.13
C ASN A 1171 19.51 31.89 -17.29
N GLN A 1172 18.65 31.79 -16.27
CA GLN A 1172 18.48 30.57 -15.48
C GLN A 1172 17.67 29.53 -16.26
N LEU A 1173 16.58 29.93 -16.90
CA LEU A 1173 15.78 29.07 -17.78
C LEU A 1173 16.65 28.54 -18.94
N PHE A 1174 17.31 29.45 -19.69
CA PHE A 1174 18.22 29.07 -20.77
C PHE A 1174 19.35 28.13 -20.30
N TYR A 1175 19.94 28.37 -19.12
CA TYR A 1175 20.95 27.48 -18.56
C TYR A 1175 20.37 26.07 -18.25
N LEU A 1176 19.19 25.98 -17.62
CA LEU A 1176 18.53 24.71 -17.32
C LEU A 1176 18.10 23.97 -18.60
N MET A 1177 17.53 24.68 -19.56
CA MET A 1177 17.15 24.14 -20.88
C MET A 1177 18.38 23.67 -21.67
N SER A 1178 19.52 24.36 -21.56
CA SER A 1178 20.79 23.90 -22.16
C SER A 1178 21.32 22.58 -21.55
N ARG A 1179 20.74 22.10 -20.45
CA ARG A 1179 21.01 20.77 -19.86
C ARG A 1179 19.98 19.71 -20.22
N GLY A 1180 19.03 20.00 -21.10
CA GLY A 1180 18.05 19.06 -21.63
C GLY A 1180 16.71 19.02 -20.89
N LEU A 1181 16.44 20.00 -20.01
CA LEU A 1181 15.10 20.22 -19.45
C LEU A 1181 14.23 21.01 -20.45
N THR A 1182 12.92 20.78 -20.42
CA THR A 1182 11.93 21.68 -21.03
C THR A 1182 11.84 23.02 -20.28
N GLU A 1183 11.14 24.00 -20.85
CA GLU A 1183 10.91 25.29 -20.19
C GLU A 1183 10.04 25.11 -18.94
N ASP A 1184 8.98 24.31 -19.01
CA ASP A 1184 8.12 23.90 -17.90
C ASP A 1184 8.91 23.22 -16.77
N GLU A 1185 9.76 22.23 -17.07
CA GLU A 1185 10.60 21.56 -16.07
C GLU A 1185 11.63 22.51 -15.45
N ALA A 1186 12.23 23.41 -16.25
CA ALA A 1186 13.15 24.44 -15.77
C ALA A 1186 12.43 25.44 -14.85
N MET A 1187 11.23 25.86 -15.22
CA MET A 1187 10.38 26.78 -14.46
C MET A 1187 9.96 26.14 -13.12
N ALA A 1188 9.41 24.93 -13.17
CA ALA A 1188 9.04 24.16 -11.99
C ALA A 1188 10.25 23.90 -11.08
N MET A 1189 11.44 23.63 -11.64
CA MET A 1189 12.67 23.48 -10.84
C MET A 1189 13.08 24.78 -10.13
N VAL A 1190 12.93 25.95 -10.76
CA VAL A 1190 13.19 27.25 -10.12
C VAL A 1190 12.15 27.55 -9.03
N VAL A 1191 10.86 27.34 -9.30
CA VAL A 1191 9.79 27.56 -8.30
C VAL A 1191 9.93 26.59 -7.12
N ARG A 1192 10.24 25.31 -7.38
CA ARG A 1192 10.52 24.32 -6.34
C ARG A 1192 11.74 24.71 -5.50
N GLY A 1193 12.82 25.17 -6.12
CA GLY A 1193 13.99 25.69 -5.41
C GLY A 1193 13.69 26.94 -4.57
N PHE A 1194 12.74 27.78 -5.00
CA PHE A 1194 12.27 28.94 -4.26
C PHE A 1194 11.43 28.55 -3.02
N VAL A 1195 10.57 27.53 -3.12
CA VAL A 1195 9.71 27.04 -2.03
C VAL A 1195 10.40 26.01 -1.12
N GLU A 1196 11.52 25.41 -1.55
CA GLU A 1196 12.30 24.38 -0.82
C GLU A 1196 12.48 24.64 0.70
N PRO A 1197 12.74 25.87 1.19
CA PRO A 1197 12.86 26.13 2.64
C PRO A 1197 11.58 25.87 3.45
N ILE A 1198 10.41 25.86 2.79
CA ILE A 1198 9.11 25.54 3.40
C ILE A 1198 8.87 24.03 3.34
N ALA A 1199 9.18 23.39 2.21
CA ALA A 1199 9.07 21.94 2.07
C ALA A 1199 9.96 21.19 3.09
N LYS A 1200 11.10 21.76 3.51
CA LYS A 1200 11.99 21.18 4.52
C LYS A 1200 11.46 21.19 5.96
N GLU A 1201 10.43 21.98 6.26
CA GLU A 1201 9.79 22.02 7.59
C GLU A 1201 8.50 21.19 7.67
N LEU A 1202 8.08 20.60 6.55
CA LEU A 1202 6.98 19.65 6.47
C LEU A 1202 7.48 18.21 6.74
N PRO A 1203 6.63 17.32 7.29
CA PRO A 1203 6.86 15.87 7.19
C PRO A 1203 7.01 15.44 5.73
N MET A 1204 7.72 14.34 5.49
CA MET A 1204 8.15 13.94 4.15
C MET A 1204 6.98 13.77 3.16
N GLU A 1205 5.85 13.24 3.63
CA GLU A 1205 4.63 13.09 2.83
C GLU A 1205 4.07 14.44 2.35
N TYR A 1206 3.95 15.44 3.23
CA TYR A 1206 3.45 16.78 2.87
C TYR A 1206 4.48 17.61 2.10
N ALA A 1207 5.78 17.35 2.30
CA ALA A 1207 6.83 17.92 1.47
C ALA A 1207 6.74 17.44 0.02
N LEU A 1208 6.46 16.14 -0.20
CA LEU A 1208 6.24 15.56 -1.52
C LEU A 1208 4.93 16.06 -2.14
N GLU A 1209 3.85 16.13 -1.37
CA GLU A 1209 2.55 16.68 -1.80
C GLU A 1209 2.68 18.14 -2.26
N LEU A 1210 3.28 19.02 -1.44
CA LEU A 1210 3.45 20.44 -1.77
C LEU A 1210 4.27 20.63 -3.05
N ASN A 1211 5.36 19.88 -3.22
CA ASN A 1211 6.16 19.93 -4.44
C ASN A 1211 5.35 19.52 -5.69
N ARG A 1212 4.49 18.51 -5.57
CA ARG A 1212 3.66 18.03 -6.68
C ARG A 1212 2.47 18.95 -6.98
N LEU A 1213 1.87 19.57 -5.97
CA LEU A 1213 0.85 20.61 -6.17
C LEU A 1213 1.45 21.84 -6.88
N ILE A 1214 2.71 22.18 -6.62
CA ILE A 1214 3.44 23.21 -7.38
C ILE A 1214 3.63 22.76 -8.84
N GLU A 1215 4.04 21.52 -9.09
CA GLU A 1215 4.22 20.97 -10.45
C GLU A 1215 2.90 20.99 -11.24
N LEU A 1216 1.77 20.56 -10.65
CA LEU A 1216 0.44 20.66 -11.26
C LEU A 1216 -0.02 22.10 -11.54
N GLN A 1217 0.45 23.08 -10.75
CA GLN A 1217 0.21 24.51 -11.01
C GLN A 1217 1.22 25.13 -11.99
N MET A 1218 2.24 24.38 -12.44
CA MET A 1218 3.19 24.77 -13.49
C MET A 1218 2.85 24.16 -14.85
N GLU A 1219 2.22 22.98 -14.90
CA GLU A 1219 1.76 22.37 -16.15
C GLU A 1219 0.81 23.30 -16.93
N GLY A 1220 0.76 23.10 -18.25
CA GLY A 1220 0.06 23.98 -19.19
C GLY A 1220 0.77 25.32 -19.44
N ALA A 1221 2.11 25.39 -19.41
CA ALA A 1221 2.87 26.61 -19.64
C ALA A 1221 3.10 26.93 -21.12
N VAL A 1222 2.02 27.16 -21.88
CA VAL A 1222 2.08 27.76 -23.22
C VAL A 1222 1.51 29.19 -23.15
N GLY A 1223 2.23 30.15 -23.74
CA GLY A 1223 1.82 31.57 -23.84
C GLY A 1223 1.29 31.96 -25.21
#